data_AF-A0A2T5G1E2-F1
#
_entry.id   AF-A0A2T5G1E2-F1
#
_cell.length_a   1.000
_cell.length_b   1.000
_cell.length_c   1.000
_cell.angle_alpha   90.00
_cell.angle_beta   90.00
_cell.angle_gamma   90.00
#
_symmetry.space_group_name_H-M   'P 1'
#
loop_
_entity.id
_entity.type
_entity.pdbx_description
1 polymer ?
#
loop_
_entity_poly.entity_id
_entity_poly.type
_entity_poly.pdbx_seq_one_letter_code
_entity_poly.pdbx_strand_id
1 'polypeptide(L)'
;MKVVIDGGAVIDIGATEAAPTIGIIDYSRRETDDFGVTTVVPRGFARQMSVRVKVPTDNVDAIQRQLAALRATPAQWIADDRFDSLAVTGFYRDFSLDLAVPPVSYCTLTIEGLAEDGAFVDPGTDPAPDQRTSTLRLLQPATITDAVLISSTIPETDYPVWSNTATYALGARVIKTATHRIYESAAAGNVGNDPAGASGLWIDIGPTNRWAMFDQAIGSLSASTGSIVVTLDPLAAVNALALLDVTAASVRVQAAGYDRTQALAASPGMVTFLDLPATTGAITVTISGSGTVSAGTLLIGHLVGLGITESSPTAAITDYSRKETDDFGEVTLVERAWAKRMSVRGLIDTAAVDVVAGRIANVRATPALWIGDESLESVTVYGFFKDFSIEVGDATSTLSLSVEGLSAAAKIAPLIGDIGWSDIKDDDPAHPKPEDGATNGAPAGTQVNGRPVESITGDIDLNGENYVNLAQLADTQNAAMLARTTLNGQPIATVVTQVISQATTDRNAVAEQYSILGAKFSQNEAGISDLSQVVADSSQATSQRLTTVEARAGDLEASVQSQQGAIATLEGKTGAWWVVDVNSGQNGGRAVVSMRAENGTSSIDIAAQGIFLSNIANGMLLPALSLVGGGVVIHGTLATNTIVASANGGMRIELANNRIIFNNGSVMKVQGTGFGSSNQFVEWFGPSLANVSQCTEANAIAYLKTNGDAYFGGSLSAGVLTTKAATSDTSASAQAETAVFGSNGGTIVVTLSYTYQASFHHSFPGTSQGLNDYTSEKNLYGGQPDGLGTGHVANGADPGSCSIELYRSINGGAYALVSTLTVTGSWSWVGLEPIPAGSEPGSSDLTDSNSGSITYTDPQTVAQNRQYKAVMTSRNPKLTQNIVQRVSIIAVEE
;
A
#
# COMPACT_ATOMS: atom_id res chain seq x y z
N MET A 1 -22.31 -28.34 1.80
CA MET A 1 -22.21 -27.27 2.79
C MET A 1 -23.25 -27.42 3.91
N LYS A 2 -22.77 -27.36 5.16
CA LYS A 2 -23.58 -27.39 6.39
C LYS A 2 -23.26 -26.16 7.23
N VAL A 3 -24.24 -25.70 8.01
CA VAL A 3 -24.06 -24.63 9.00
C VAL A 3 -24.45 -25.16 10.36
N VAL A 4 -23.54 -25.12 11.32
CA VAL A 4 -23.78 -25.51 12.71
C VAL A 4 -23.96 -24.25 13.54
N ILE A 5 -25.12 -24.13 14.18
CA ILE A 5 -25.48 -22.98 15.02
C ILE A 5 -25.32 -23.33 16.50
N ASP A 6 -25.20 -22.31 17.35
CA ASP A 6 -25.11 -22.48 18.80
C ASP A 6 -26.28 -23.32 19.33
N GLY A 7 -25.95 -24.39 20.08
CA GLY A 7 -26.90 -25.41 20.52
C GLY A 7 -26.91 -26.69 19.68
N GLY A 8 -26.07 -26.79 18.64
CA GLY A 8 -25.81 -28.02 17.88
C GLY A 8 -26.82 -28.32 16.77
N ALA A 9 -27.75 -27.41 16.50
CA ALA A 9 -28.64 -27.54 15.34
C ALA A 9 -27.84 -27.34 14.04
N VAL A 10 -28.21 -28.10 13.00
CA VAL A 10 -27.51 -28.11 11.71
C VAL A 10 -28.48 -27.70 10.61
N ILE A 11 -28.09 -26.72 9.80
CA ILE A 11 -28.78 -26.34 8.56
C ILE A 11 -27.99 -26.95 7.40
N ASP A 12 -28.65 -27.83 6.64
CA ASP A 12 -28.08 -28.37 5.41
C ASP A 12 -28.49 -27.47 4.24
N ILE A 13 -27.50 -26.83 3.60
CA ILE A 13 -27.74 -25.91 2.48
C ILE A 13 -27.79 -26.68 1.16
N GLY A 14 -26.92 -27.68 0.99
CA GLY A 14 -26.80 -28.44 -0.26
C GLY A 14 -25.37 -28.86 -0.59
N ALA A 15 -25.16 -29.39 -1.80
CA ALA A 15 -23.86 -29.89 -2.23
C ALA A 15 -22.95 -28.74 -2.68
N THR A 16 -21.74 -28.66 -2.13
CA THR A 16 -20.73 -27.69 -2.54
C THR A 16 -20.30 -27.98 -3.99
N GLU A 17 -20.28 -26.95 -4.84
CA GLU A 17 -19.72 -27.05 -6.19
C GLU A 17 -18.18 -27.03 -6.12
N ALA A 18 -17.50 -27.73 -7.03
CA ALA A 18 -16.05 -27.69 -7.13
C ALA A 18 -15.60 -26.25 -7.45
N ALA A 19 -14.49 -25.81 -6.85
CA ALA A 19 -13.96 -24.43 -6.83
C ALA A 19 -14.50 -23.47 -5.74
N PRO A 20 -14.68 -23.86 -4.46
CA PRO A 20 -14.69 -22.86 -3.40
C PRO A 20 -13.34 -22.14 -3.36
N THR A 21 -13.35 -20.85 -3.05
CA THR A 21 -12.13 -20.04 -2.90
C THR A 21 -11.87 -19.74 -1.43
N ILE A 22 -10.62 -19.86 -1.00
CA ILE A 22 -10.20 -19.53 0.37
C ILE A 22 -9.15 -18.41 0.36
N GLY A 23 -9.07 -17.67 1.46
CA GLY A 23 -8.08 -16.61 1.69
C GLY A 23 -8.09 -16.16 3.15
N ILE A 24 -7.46 -15.02 3.44
CA ILE A 24 -7.53 -14.36 4.75
C ILE A 24 -7.78 -12.87 4.62
N ILE A 25 -8.35 -12.29 5.68
CA ILE A 25 -8.36 -10.87 5.93
C ILE A 25 -7.29 -10.59 6.99
N ASP A 26 -6.18 -9.96 6.58
CA ASP A 26 -5.14 -9.53 7.50
C ASP A 26 -5.51 -8.15 8.07
N TYR A 27 -5.65 -8.04 9.40
CA TYR A 27 -5.94 -6.76 10.06
C TYR A 27 -4.68 -5.96 10.39
N SER A 28 -3.47 -6.49 10.10
CA SER A 28 -2.19 -5.82 10.35
C SER A 28 -2.11 -4.48 9.61
N ARG A 29 -1.59 -3.45 10.27
CA ARG A 29 -1.40 -2.14 9.65
C ARG A 29 -0.01 -2.11 9.02
N ARG A 30 0.06 -1.80 7.73
CA ARG A 30 1.30 -1.58 6.98
C ARG A 30 1.20 -0.19 6.37
N GLU A 31 2.11 0.70 6.71
CA GLU A 31 2.14 2.06 6.17
C GLU A 31 3.49 2.32 5.56
N THR A 32 3.51 2.56 4.25
CA THR A 32 4.69 3.04 3.54
C THR A 32 4.54 4.56 3.42
N ASP A 33 5.48 5.31 3.97
CA ASP A 33 5.47 6.77 3.86
C ASP A 33 5.81 7.26 2.44
N ASP A 34 5.70 8.57 2.21
CA ASP A 34 5.98 9.21 0.92
C ASP A 34 7.44 9.03 0.44
N PHE A 35 8.31 8.50 1.29
CA PHE A 35 9.72 8.23 0.98
C PHE A 35 9.97 6.76 0.66
N GLY A 36 8.99 5.87 0.91
CA GLY A 36 9.12 4.43 0.68
C GLY A 36 9.51 3.64 1.93
N VAL A 37 9.42 4.21 3.14
CA VAL A 37 9.70 3.49 4.39
C VAL A 37 8.44 2.81 4.90
N THR A 38 8.47 1.49 5.07
CA THR A 38 7.33 0.70 5.56
C THR A 38 7.38 0.48 7.07
N THR A 39 6.35 0.91 7.79
CA THR A 39 6.10 0.60 9.20
C THR A 39 5.03 -0.49 9.33
N VAL A 40 5.26 -1.51 10.17
CA VAL A 40 4.33 -2.63 10.37
C VAL A 40 3.87 -2.71 11.82
N VAL A 41 2.57 -2.80 12.02
CA VAL A 41 1.94 -3.12 13.30
C VAL A 41 1.18 -4.44 13.15
N PRO A 42 1.73 -5.57 13.63
CA PRO A 42 1.08 -6.87 13.56
C PRO A 42 -0.24 -6.89 14.31
N ARG A 43 -1.27 -7.49 13.72
CA ARG A 43 -2.57 -7.73 14.36
C ARG A 43 -3.07 -9.15 14.04
N GLY A 44 -4.24 -9.50 14.58
CA GLY A 44 -4.92 -10.75 14.24
C GLY A 44 -5.33 -10.80 12.76
N PHE A 45 -5.84 -11.93 12.33
CA PHE A 45 -6.38 -12.13 10.99
C PHE A 45 -7.67 -12.95 11.06
N ALA A 46 -8.50 -12.92 10.02
CA ALA A 46 -9.66 -13.78 9.90
C ALA A 46 -9.54 -14.65 8.64
N ARG A 47 -9.98 -15.91 8.72
CA ARG A 47 -10.12 -16.76 7.53
C ARG A 47 -11.29 -16.29 6.68
N GLN A 48 -11.19 -16.44 5.37
CA GLN A 48 -12.27 -16.14 4.45
C GLN A 48 -12.49 -17.33 3.51
N MET A 49 -13.75 -17.65 3.23
CA MET A 49 -14.09 -18.57 2.16
C MET A 49 -15.26 -18.05 1.33
N SER A 50 -15.25 -18.28 0.02
CA SER A 50 -16.41 -18.11 -0.84
C SER A 50 -16.76 -19.43 -1.50
N VAL A 51 -18.03 -19.79 -1.48
CA VAL A 51 -18.50 -21.09 -1.91
C VAL A 51 -19.78 -20.96 -2.70
N ARG A 52 -19.90 -21.78 -3.75
CA ARG A 52 -21.14 -21.96 -4.49
C ARG A 52 -21.72 -23.33 -4.17
N VAL A 53 -23.02 -23.37 -3.88
CA VAL A 53 -23.72 -24.56 -3.40
C VAL A 53 -24.91 -24.84 -4.30
N LYS A 54 -25.05 -26.10 -4.72
CA LYS A 54 -26.22 -26.62 -5.45
C LYS A 54 -27.35 -26.89 -4.46
N VAL A 55 -28.49 -26.28 -4.72
CA VAL A 55 -29.68 -26.28 -3.85
C VAL A 55 -30.88 -26.85 -4.60
N PRO A 56 -31.66 -27.79 -4.03
CA PRO A 56 -32.95 -28.20 -4.62
C PRO A 56 -33.88 -26.99 -4.73
N THR A 57 -34.49 -26.77 -5.89
CA THR A 57 -35.28 -25.55 -6.15
C THR A 57 -36.43 -25.37 -5.15
N ASP A 58 -37.04 -26.48 -4.70
CA ASP A 58 -38.12 -26.45 -3.71
C ASP A 58 -37.68 -25.99 -2.30
N ASN A 59 -36.37 -26.04 -2.01
CA ASN A 59 -35.80 -25.65 -0.71
C ASN A 59 -35.30 -24.20 -0.67
N VAL A 60 -35.29 -23.48 -1.80
CA VAL A 60 -34.69 -22.15 -1.90
C VAL A 60 -35.33 -21.16 -0.91
N ASP A 61 -36.66 -21.14 -0.80
CA ASP A 61 -37.38 -20.27 0.14
C ASP A 61 -37.08 -20.60 1.61
N ALA A 62 -36.87 -21.89 1.92
CA ALA A 62 -36.53 -22.31 3.28
C ALA A 62 -35.11 -21.86 3.64
N ILE A 63 -34.15 -22.06 2.73
CA ILE A 63 -32.76 -21.66 2.89
C ILE A 63 -32.63 -20.14 2.99
N GLN A 64 -33.34 -19.37 2.16
CA GLN A 64 -33.36 -17.92 2.23
C GLN A 64 -33.81 -17.44 3.62
N ARG A 65 -34.89 -18.01 4.18
CA ARG A 65 -35.37 -17.65 5.53
C ARG A 65 -34.39 -18.05 6.62
N GLN A 66 -33.78 -19.22 6.51
CA GLN A 66 -32.80 -19.71 7.47
C GLN A 66 -31.54 -18.83 7.48
N LEU A 67 -30.97 -18.52 6.32
CA LEU A 67 -29.80 -17.63 6.20
C LEU A 67 -30.12 -16.22 6.69
N ALA A 68 -31.30 -15.67 6.35
CA ALA A 68 -31.72 -14.36 6.84
C ALA A 68 -31.91 -14.31 8.37
N ALA A 69 -32.21 -15.44 9.01
CA ALA A 69 -32.28 -15.55 10.46
C ALA A 69 -30.89 -15.57 11.12
N LEU A 70 -29.86 -16.02 10.41
CA LEU A 70 -28.47 -16.02 10.85
C LEU A 70 -27.76 -14.67 10.70
N ARG A 71 -28.45 -13.63 10.21
CA ARG A 71 -27.85 -12.29 10.07
C ARG A 71 -27.27 -11.83 11.40
N ALA A 72 -26.01 -11.40 11.38
CA ALA A 72 -25.25 -10.99 12.56
C ALA A 72 -25.16 -12.05 13.69
N THR A 73 -25.33 -13.33 13.37
CA THR A 73 -25.16 -14.45 14.31
C THR A 73 -23.96 -15.30 13.85
N PRO A 74 -22.94 -15.51 14.71
CA PRO A 74 -21.83 -16.37 14.33
C PRO A 74 -22.29 -17.82 14.26
N ALA A 75 -21.76 -18.55 13.28
CA ALA A 75 -22.02 -19.98 13.10
C ALA A 75 -20.77 -20.67 12.56
N GLN A 76 -20.71 -22.00 12.65
CA GLN A 76 -19.68 -22.79 11.99
C GLN A 76 -20.16 -23.18 10.60
N TRP A 77 -19.46 -22.71 9.57
CA TRP A 77 -19.77 -22.92 8.16
C TRP A 77 -18.82 -23.96 7.60
N ILE A 78 -19.35 -25.12 7.20
CA ILE A 78 -18.57 -26.27 6.76
C ILE A 78 -18.90 -26.58 5.30
N ALA A 79 -18.03 -26.17 4.38
CA ALA A 79 -18.15 -26.49 2.97
C ALA A 79 -17.63 -27.90 2.66
N ASP A 80 -16.52 -28.29 3.29
CA ASP A 80 -15.90 -29.62 3.26
C ASP A 80 -15.19 -29.83 4.60
N ASP A 81 -15.38 -30.97 5.26
CA ASP A 81 -14.84 -31.27 6.58
C ASP A 81 -13.41 -31.83 6.54
N ARG A 82 -12.88 -32.09 5.35
CA ARG A 82 -11.47 -32.50 5.15
C ARG A 82 -10.48 -31.35 5.30
N PHE A 83 -10.95 -30.11 5.18
CA PHE A 83 -10.10 -28.91 5.14
C PHE A 83 -10.51 -27.92 6.21
N ASP A 84 -9.57 -27.52 7.06
CA ASP A 84 -9.78 -26.51 8.10
C ASP A 84 -10.07 -25.13 7.50
N SER A 85 -9.56 -24.85 6.31
CA SER A 85 -9.85 -23.64 5.53
C SER A 85 -11.28 -23.59 4.96
N LEU A 86 -11.98 -24.73 4.89
CA LEU A 86 -13.37 -24.84 4.45
C LEU A 86 -14.35 -25.11 5.61
N ALA A 87 -13.86 -25.06 6.85
CA ALA A 87 -14.64 -25.17 8.09
C ALA A 87 -14.45 -23.90 8.95
N VAL A 88 -15.08 -22.80 8.55
CA VAL A 88 -14.87 -21.46 9.14
C VAL A 88 -15.92 -21.14 10.19
N THR A 89 -15.50 -20.71 11.39
CA THR A 89 -16.42 -20.14 12.39
C THR A 89 -16.48 -18.62 12.22
N GLY A 90 -17.66 -18.08 11.94
CA GLY A 90 -17.83 -16.66 11.69
C GLY A 90 -19.20 -16.28 11.11
N PHE A 91 -19.23 -15.23 10.31
CA PHE A 91 -20.45 -14.64 9.73
C PHE A 91 -20.46 -14.78 8.22
N TYR A 92 -21.63 -14.92 7.61
CA TYR A 92 -21.75 -14.64 6.19
C TYR A 92 -21.70 -13.12 5.96
N ARG A 93 -20.91 -12.68 4.98
CA ARG A 93 -20.84 -11.28 4.54
C ARG A 93 -22.02 -10.97 3.62
N ASP A 94 -22.25 -11.86 2.67
CA ASP A 94 -23.34 -11.80 1.71
C ASP A 94 -23.71 -13.22 1.25
N PHE A 95 -24.91 -13.34 0.69
CA PHE A 95 -25.34 -14.51 -0.05
C PHE A 95 -26.19 -14.09 -1.25
N SER A 96 -26.10 -14.85 -2.34
CA SER A 96 -26.97 -14.72 -3.51
C SER A 96 -27.59 -16.07 -3.87
N LEU A 97 -28.82 -16.03 -4.39
CA LEU A 97 -29.55 -17.22 -4.83
C LEU A 97 -29.87 -17.08 -6.33
N ASP A 98 -29.25 -17.92 -7.14
CA ASP A 98 -29.52 -18.01 -8.58
C ASP A 98 -30.62 -19.05 -8.81
N LEU A 99 -31.83 -18.59 -9.16
CA LEU A 99 -32.95 -19.44 -9.52
C LEU A 99 -32.76 -19.98 -10.95
N ALA A 100 -32.07 -21.11 -11.06
CA ALA A 100 -31.90 -21.80 -12.33
C ALA A 100 -33.14 -22.67 -12.67
N VAL A 101 -33.14 -23.28 -13.86
CA VAL A 101 -34.25 -24.14 -14.29
C VAL A 101 -34.36 -25.34 -13.33
N PRO A 102 -35.55 -25.63 -12.77
CA PRO A 102 -35.75 -26.77 -11.88
C PRO A 102 -35.19 -28.07 -12.50
N PRO A 103 -34.61 -28.98 -11.69
CA PRO A 103 -34.77 -29.08 -10.24
C PRO A 103 -33.67 -28.41 -9.39
N VAL A 104 -32.65 -27.78 -9.98
CA VAL A 104 -31.49 -27.24 -9.24
C VAL A 104 -31.41 -25.73 -9.35
N SER A 105 -31.20 -25.06 -8.22
CA SER A 105 -30.82 -23.65 -8.08
C SER A 105 -29.43 -23.55 -7.42
N TYR A 106 -28.84 -22.36 -7.38
CA TYR A 106 -27.50 -22.16 -6.79
C TYR A 106 -27.54 -21.11 -5.69
N CYS A 107 -26.73 -21.31 -4.65
CA CYS A 107 -26.49 -20.34 -3.60
C CYS A 107 -25.00 -20.01 -3.56
N THR A 108 -24.64 -18.73 -3.71
CA THR A 108 -23.25 -18.27 -3.51
C THR A 108 -23.17 -17.60 -2.14
N LEU A 109 -22.15 -17.97 -1.36
CA LEU A 109 -21.94 -17.51 0.01
C LEU A 109 -20.50 -17.04 0.16
N THR A 110 -20.31 -15.86 0.75
CA THR A 110 -18.99 -15.41 1.23
C THR A 110 -19.01 -15.36 2.75
N ILE A 111 -18.12 -16.12 3.38
CA ILE A 111 -17.99 -16.26 4.83
C ILE A 111 -16.72 -15.57 5.30
N GLU A 112 -16.85 -14.76 6.33
CA GLU A 112 -15.75 -14.15 7.08
C GLU A 112 -15.66 -14.79 8.46
N GLY A 113 -14.50 -15.33 8.79
CA GLY A 113 -14.21 -15.94 10.08
C GLY A 113 -14.09 -14.92 11.20
N LEU A 114 -14.08 -15.42 12.43
CA LEU A 114 -13.67 -14.63 13.59
C LEU A 114 -12.16 -14.38 13.56
N ALA A 115 -11.72 -13.31 14.22
CA ALA A 115 -10.29 -13.00 14.31
C ALA A 115 -9.56 -14.07 15.16
N GLU A 116 -8.43 -14.54 14.65
CA GLU A 116 -7.55 -15.53 15.25
C GLU A 116 -6.11 -14.98 15.37
N ASP A 117 -5.39 -15.41 16.41
CA ASP A 117 -4.00 -15.01 16.69
C ASP A 117 -3.00 -16.19 16.64
N GLY A 118 -3.46 -17.39 16.24
CA GLY A 118 -2.66 -18.62 16.25
C GLY A 118 -1.79 -18.83 15.00
N ALA A 119 -0.58 -19.38 15.19
CA ALA A 119 0.26 -19.85 14.09
C ALA A 119 -0.24 -21.19 13.55
N PHE A 120 -0.23 -21.36 12.23
CA PHE A 120 -0.54 -22.63 11.60
C PHE A 120 0.62 -23.61 11.78
N VAL A 121 0.30 -24.85 12.15
CA VAL A 121 1.28 -25.93 12.21
C VAL A 121 1.54 -26.44 10.80
N ASP A 122 2.78 -26.37 10.36
CA ASP A 122 3.21 -26.90 9.06
C ASP A 122 3.69 -28.36 9.22
N PRO A 123 3.05 -29.35 8.57
CA PRO A 123 3.47 -30.74 8.62
C PRO A 123 4.76 -31.03 7.82
N GLY A 124 5.29 -30.05 7.07
CA GLY A 124 6.57 -30.14 6.36
C GLY A 124 6.50 -30.86 5.01
N THR A 125 5.31 -31.21 4.51
CA THR A 125 5.13 -31.85 3.20
C THR A 125 5.25 -30.84 2.05
N ASP A 126 5.78 -31.28 0.90
CA ASP A 126 5.78 -30.46 -0.33
C ASP A 126 4.36 -30.43 -0.93
N PRO A 127 3.82 -29.23 -1.25
CA PRO A 127 2.46 -29.08 -1.75
C PRO A 127 2.35 -29.24 -3.27
N ALA A 128 3.42 -29.51 -4.01
CA ALA A 128 3.36 -29.68 -5.45
C ALA A 128 2.62 -30.99 -5.84
N PRO A 129 1.72 -30.95 -6.84
CA PRO A 129 1.05 -32.14 -7.35
C PRO A 129 2.02 -33.21 -7.88
N ASP A 130 1.55 -34.45 -7.90
CA ASP A 130 2.28 -35.62 -8.43
C ASP A 130 3.63 -35.88 -7.74
N GLN A 131 3.80 -35.45 -6.47
CA GLN A 131 5.05 -35.57 -5.70
C GLN A 131 6.26 -34.91 -6.39
N ARG A 132 6.01 -33.89 -7.20
CA ARG A 132 7.09 -33.03 -7.72
C ARG A 132 7.62 -32.15 -6.59
N THR A 133 8.74 -31.50 -6.85
CA THR A 133 9.25 -30.44 -5.96
C THR A 133 8.60 -29.11 -6.33
N SER A 134 8.18 -28.34 -5.33
CA SER A 134 7.65 -26.99 -5.56
C SER A 134 8.67 -26.08 -6.24
N THR A 135 8.26 -25.38 -7.29
CA THR A 135 9.03 -24.31 -7.94
C THR A 135 8.70 -22.94 -7.33
N LEU A 136 7.44 -22.73 -6.94
CA LEU A 136 7.03 -21.59 -6.12
C LEU A 136 7.41 -21.88 -4.68
N ARG A 137 8.29 -21.05 -4.10
CA ARG A 137 8.81 -21.26 -2.74
C ARG A 137 8.78 -19.98 -1.92
N LEU A 138 8.72 -20.15 -0.61
CA LEU A 138 8.75 -19.10 0.39
C LEU A 138 9.87 -19.41 1.38
N LEU A 139 10.77 -18.47 1.59
CA LEU A 139 11.73 -18.54 2.69
C LEU A 139 11.16 -17.75 3.87
N GLN A 140 10.64 -18.48 4.85
CA GLN A 140 10.10 -17.94 6.09
C GLN A 140 11.25 -17.57 7.03
N PRO A 141 11.45 -16.29 7.35
CA PRO A 141 12.57 -15.85 8.17
C PRO A 141 12.49 -16.35 9.61
N ALA A 142 13.63 -16.75 10.16
CA ALA A 142 13.83 -16.85 11.59
C ALA A 142 14.25 -15.48 12.14
N THR A 143 13.72 -15.10 13.32
CA THR A 143 14.11 -13.86 13.99
C THR A 143 15.54 -13.96 14.51
N ILE A 144 16.39 -12.99 14.14
CA ILE A 144 17.75 -12.86 14.67
C ILE A 144 17.69 -11.98 15.92
N THR A 145 18.00 -12.58 17.06
CA THR A 145 18.09 -11.90 18.36
C THR A 145 19.53 -11.95 18.87
N ASP A 146 19.83 -11.25 19.97
CA ASP A 146 21.11 -11.38 20.68
C ASP A 146 21.49 -12.84 20.97
N ALA A 147 20.50 -13.69 21.24
CA ALA A 147 20.73 -15.11 21.50
C ALA A 147 21.13 -15.91 20.25
N VAL A 148 20.73 -15.44 19.06
CA VAL A 148 21.03 -16.09 17.78
C VAL A 148 22.37 -15.62 17.22
N LEU A 149 22.75 -14.34 17.39
CA LEU A 149 24.02 -13.82 16.90
C LEU A 149 25.18 -14.18 17.85
N ILE A 150 25.93 -15.23 17.50
CA ILE A 150 27.06 -15.71 18.31
C ILE A 150 28.28 -14.80 18.16
N SER A 151 28.61 -14.38 16.94
CA SER A 151 29.72 -13.46 16.70
C SER A 151 29.56 -12.64 15.42
N SER A 152 30.18 -11.48 15.40
CA SER A 152 30.32 -10.61 14.22
C SER A 152 31.67 -9.92 14.24
N THR A 153 32.33 -9.81 13.09
CA THR A 153 33.56 -9.01 12.94
C THR A 153 33.29 -7.52 12.95
N ILE A 154 32.06 -7.08 12.73
CA ILE A 154 31.67 -5.66 12.81
C ILE A 154 31.53 -5.29 14.30
N PRO A 155 32.26 -4.30 14.82
CA PRO A 155 32.04 -3.78 16.16
C PRO A 155 30.74 -2.96 16.22
N GLU A 156 30.02 -3.04 17.34
CA GLU A 156 28.85 -2.18 17.60
C GLU A 156 29.31 -0.93 18.35
N THR A 157 29.97 -0.03 17.63
CA THR A 157 30.63 1.16 18.19
C THR A 157 30.38 2.41 17.34
N ASP A 158 29.23 2.46 16.66
CA ASP A 158 28.83 3.58 15.79
C ASP A 158 28.84 4.92 16.54
N TYR A 159 28.37 4.90 17.79
CA TYR A 159 28.32 6.04 18.71
C TYR A 159 28.51 5.55 20.15
N PRO A 160 28.78 6.44 21.13
CA PRO A 160 28.83 6.07 22.53
C PRO A 160 27.52 5.42 23.00
N VAL A 161 27.62 4.41 23.89
CA VAL A 161 26.45 3.80 24.52
C VAL A 161 25.74 4.83 25.39
N TRP A 162 24.40 4.87 25.29
CA TRP A 162 23.59 5.76 26.12
C TRP A 162 23.77 5.46 27.62
N SER A 163 23.84 6.52 28.43
CA SER A 163 23.91 6.48 29.89
C SER A 163 22.84 7.36 30.50
N ASN A 164 22.17 6.88 31.55
CA ASN A 164 21.11 7.63 32.22
C ASN A 164 21.62 8.89 32.96
N THR A 165 22.93 8.96 33.26
CA THR A 165 23.53 10.08 34.01
C THR A 165 24.20 11.12 33.12
N ALA A 166 24.37 10.82 31.82
CA ALA A 166 25.02 11.72 30.89
C ALA A 166 24.05 12.81 30.41
N THR A 167 24.57 14.00 30.13
CA THR A 167 23.83 15.11 29.52
C THR A 167 24.16 15.19 28.04
N TYR A 168 23.14 15.18 27.20
CA TYR A 168 23.27 15.19 25.74
C TYR A 168 22.81 16.54 25.17
N ALA A 169 23.62 17.11 24.27
CA ALA A 169 23.24 18.28 23.49
C ALA A 169 22.23 17.92 22.39
N LEU A 170 21.57 18.92 21.81
CA LEU A 170 20.74 18.74 20.62
C LEU A 170 21.61 18.16 19.48
N GLY A 171 21.11 17.15 18.76
CA GLY A 171 21.84 16.46 17.70
C GLY A 171 22.88 15.43 18.17
N ALA A 172 23.11 15.29 19.48
CA ALA A 172 24.04 14.29 19.99
C ALA A 172 23.52 12.86 19.71
N ARG A 173 24.39 11.97 19.23
CA ARG A 173 24.03 10.59 18.89
C ARG A 173 24.57 9.59 19.89
N VAL A 174 23.75 8.59 20.18
CA VAL A 174 24.07 7.47 21.07
C VAL A 174 23.58 6.15 20.46
N ILE A 175 24.16 5.04 20.88
CA ILE A 175 23.61 3.71 20.63
C ILE A 175 22.89 3.18 21.87
N LYS A 176 21.84 2.39 21.65
CA LYS A 176 21.23 1.57 22.69
C LYS A 176 21.38 0.10 22.33
N THR A 177 22.28 -0.59 23.02
CA THR A 177 22.59 -2.01 22.76
C THR A 177 21.44 -2.94 23.06
N ALA A 178 20.44 -2.55 23.87
CA ALA A 178 19.24 -3.36 24.10
C ALA A 178 18.29 -3.38 22.88
N THR A 179 18.40 -2.43 21.95
CA THR A 179 17.59 -2.37 20.73
C THR A 179 18.44 -2.43 19.47
N HIS A 180 19.77 -2.34 19.60
CA HIS A 180 20.74 -2.19 18.50
C HIS A 180 20.44 -1.03 17.54
N ARG A 181 19.97 0.09 18.10
CA ARG A 181 19.60 1.28 17.32
C ARG A 181 20.41 2.50 17.71
N ILE A 182 20.56 3.41 16.75
CA ILE A 182 21.18 4.71 16.88
C ILE A 182 20.08 5.73 17.12
N TYR A 183 20.25 6.57 18.13
CA TYR A 183 19.32 7.64 18.46
C TYR A 183 20.03 8.99 18.44
N GLU A 184 19.32 10.02 18.00
CA GLU A 184 19.77 11.41 18.00
C GLU A 184 18.93 12.23 18.96
N SER A 185 19.55 13.02 19.83
CA SER A 185 18.82 13.83 20.81
C SER A 185 18.08 14.97 20.10
N ALA A 186 16.76 15.06 20.31
CA ALA A 186 15.91 16.13 19.82
C ALA A 186 15.85 17.36 20.74
N ALA A 187 16.59 17.34 21.85
CA ALA A 187 16.61 18.42 22.83
C ALA A 187 18.04 18.70 23.36
N ALA A 188 18.30 19.96 23.67
CA ALA A 188 19.52 20.37 24.36
C ALA A 188 19.39 20.09 25.88
N GLY A 189 20.44 19.52 26.48
CA GLY A 189 20.44 19.19 27.90
C GLY A 189 19.63 17.93 28.24
N ASN A 190 19.47 17.00 27.30
CA ASN A 190 18.71 15.78 27.51
C ASN A 190 19.43 14.85 28.49
N VAL A 191 18.80 14.55 29.64
CA VAL A 191 19.36 13.73 30.74
C VAL A 191 18.30 12.74 31.22
N GLY A 192 18.70 11.50 31.51
CA GLY A 192 17.82 10.51 32.16
C GLY A 192 16.68 9.97 31.29
N ASN A 193 16.41 10.55 30.12
CA ASN A 193 15.39 10.06 29.20
C ASN A 193 15.95 8.90 28.38
N ASP A 194 15.35 7.72 28.54
CA ASP A 194 15.69 6.53 27.77
C ASP A 194 15.32 6.74 26.28
N PRO A 195 16.27 6.55 25.33
CA PRO A 195 16.01 6.65 23.89
C PRO A 195 14.95 5.71 23.33
N ALA A 196 14.74 4.54 23.94
CA ALA A 196 13.64 3.64 23.55
C ALA A 196 12.34 3.88 24.34
N GLY A 197 12.32 4.92 25.19
CA GLY A 197 11.15 5.31 25.96
C GLY A 197 10.25 6.32 25.22
N ALA A 198 9.07 6.55 25.75
CA ALA A 198 8.05 7.42 25.12
C ALA A 198 8.27 8.93 25.33
N SER A 199 9.50 9.37 25.65
CA SER A 199 9.78 10.78 25.98
C SER A 199 9.61 11.72 24.78
N GLY A 200 9.75 11.21 23.54
CA GLY A 200 9.77 12.01 22.33
C GLY A 200 11.03 12.88 22.17
N LEU A 201 12.00 12.78 23.08
CA LEU A 201 13.23 13.57 23.08
C LEU A 201 14.39 12.92 22.32
N TRP A 202 14.14 11.76 21.72
CA TRP A 202 15.10 11.01 20.91
C TRP A 202 14.47 10.67 19.57
N ILE A 203 15.21 10.92 18.50
CA ILE A 203 14.87 10.53 17.14
C ILE A 203 15.59 9.23 16.84
N ASP A 204 14.85 8.22 16.42
CA ASP A 204 15.41 6.95 15.98
C ASP A 204 16.00 7.10 14.56
N ILE A 205 17.31 6.92 14.42
CA ILE A 205 18.05 7.13 13.17
C ILE A 205 18.18 5.83 12.36
N GLY A 206 17.96 4.67 12.97
CA GLY A 206 18.16 3.37 12.34
C GLY A 206 19.04 2.40 13.15
N PRO A 207 19.30 1.20 12.61
CA PRO A 207 20.11 0.19 13.26
C PRO A 207 21.59 0.60 13.34
N THR A 208 22.33 -0.01 14.27
CA THR A 208 23.81 0.05 14.26
C THR A 208 24.38 -0.73 13.07
N ASN A 209 25.59 -0.38 12.62
CA ASN A 209 26.24 -1.02 11.46
C ASN A 209 26.30 -2.55 11.61
N ARG A 210 26.51 -3.08 12.82
CA ARG A 210 26.50 -4.52 13.09
C ARG A 210 25.16 -5.18 12.80
N TRP A 211 24.06 -4.51 13.12
CA TRP A 211 22.70 -5.07 13.12
C TRP A 211 21.86 -4.66 11.92
N ALA A 212 22.37 -3.74 11.09
CA ALA A 212 21.70 -3.26 9.89
C ALA A 212 21.25 -4.39 8.96
N MET A 213 22.07 -5.42 8.72
CA MET A 213 21.68 -6.57 7.89
C MET A 213 20.56 -7.46 8.46
N PHE A 214 20.08 -7.22 9.69
CA PHE A 214 19.05 -8.04 10.35
C PHE A 214 17.77 -7.27 10.68
N ASP A 215 17.66 -5.99 10.32
CA ASP A 215 16.62 -5.08 10.79
C ASP A 215 15.25 -5.23 10.09
N GLN A 216 15.12 -6.18 9.17
CA GLN A 216 13.94 -6.43 8.34
C GLN A 216 13.48 -5.23 7.49
N ALA A 217 14.38 -4.28 7.21
CA ALA A 217 14.15 -3.17 6.29
C ALA A 217 14.98 -3.33 5.01
N ILE A 218 14.70 -2.51 3.99
CA ILE A 218 15.58 -2.33 2.83
C ILE A 218 16.19 -0.92 2.90
N GLY A 219 17.49 -0.83 2.60
CA GLY A 219 18.22 0.44 2.49
C GLY A 219 19.22 0.70 3.63
N SER A 220 19.10 0.01 4.76
CA SER A 220 20.15 -0.12 5.77
C SER A 220 21.22 -1.11 5.28
N LEU A 221 22.49 -0.86 5.61
CA LEU A 221 23.61 -1.70 5.15
C LEU A 221 24.58 -1.94 6.31
N SER A 222 24.94 -3.20 6.53
CA SER A 222 26.12 -3.56 7.31
C SER A 222 27.34 -3.51 6.40
N ALA A 223 28.37 -2.74 6.76
CA ALA A 223 29.56 -2.53 5.95
C ALA A 223 30.87 -2.68 6.75
N SER A 224 31.89 -3.26 6.11
CA SER A 224 33.24 -3.41 6.67
C SER A 224 34.28 -3.43 5.54
N THR A 225 35.54 -3.14 5.86
CA THR A 225 36.63 -3.24 4.89
C THR A 225 37.12 -4.69 4.79
N GLY A 226 37.20 -5.21 3.57
CA GLY A 226 37.78 -6.52 3.24
C GLY A 226 36.83 -7.70 3.49
N SER A 227 36.30 -7.82 4.71
CA SER A 227 35.38 -8.92 5.04
C SER A 227 34.40 -8.61 6.18
N ILE A 228 33.23 -9.25 6.10
CA ILE A 228 32.26 -9.39 7.19
C ILE A 228 32.14 -10.89 7.47
N VAL A 229 32.35 -11.29 8.72
CA VAL A 229 32.09 -12.66 9.18
C VAL A 229 31.08 -12.61 10.32
N VAL A 230 29.98 -13.33 10.16
CA VAL A 230 28.96 -13.52 11.20
C VAL A 230 28.74 -14.99 11.45
N THR A 231 28.55 -15.35 12.72
CA THR A 231 28.14 -16.70 13.13
C THR A 231 26.79 -16.63 13.81
N LEU A 232 25.82 -17.38 13.29
CA LEU A 232 24.44 -17.44 13.76
C LEU A 232 24.15 -18.84 14.30
N ASP A 233 23.46 -18.94 15.43
CA ASP A 233 22.96 -20.21 15.98
C ASP A 233 21.43 -20.10 16.15
N PRO A 234 20.65 -20.52 15.14
CA PRO A 234 19.20 -20.33 15.15
C PRO A 234 18.52 -21.22 16.19
N LEU A 235 17.47 -20.69 16.82
CA LEU A 235 16.71 -21.39 17.87
C LEU A 235 15.88 -22.57 17.34
N ALA A 236 15.67 -22.63 16.02
CA ALA A 236 14.99 -23.71 15.30
C ALA A 236 15.80 -24.11 14.06
N ALA A 237 15.57 -25.32 13.55
CA ALA A 237 16.33 -25.87 12.44
C ALA A 237 16.09 -25.07 11.14
N VAL A 238 17.08 -24.39 10.57
CA VAL A 238 16.93 -23.67 9.30
C VAL A 238 17.49 -24.48 8.13
N ASN A 239 16.99 -24.25 6.92
CA ASN A 239 17.42 -24.99 5.70
C ASN A 239 17.65 -24.06 4.50
N ALA A 240 17.64 -22.75 4.69
CA ALA A 240 18.00 -21.81 3.64
C ALA A 240 18.49 -20.49 4.21
N LEU A 241 19.26 -19.80 3.37
CA LEU A 241 19.83 -18.49 3.65
C LEU A 241 19.76 -17.63 2.39
N ALA A 242 19.42 -16.35 2.54
CA ALA A 242 19.50 -15.36 1.49
C ALA A 242 20.21 -14.10 1.98
N LEU A 243 20.96 -13.46 1.10
CA LEU A 243 21.44 -12.10 1.31
C LEU A 243 20.99 -11.19 0.17
N LEU A 244 20.61 -9.97 0.53
CA LEU A 244 20.13 -8.92 -0.37
C LEU A 244 21.08 -7.72 -0.32
N ASP A 245 21.13 -6.96 -1.41
CA ASP A 245 21.96 -5.76 -1.58
C ASP A 245 23.44 -5.99 -1.21
N VAL A 246 23.97 -7.14 -1.62
CA VAL A 246 25.34 -7.55 -1.29
C VAL A 246 26.32 -6.93 -2.27
N THR A 247 27.28 -6.17 -1.74
CA THR A 247 28.46 -5.71 -2.48
C THR A 247 29.67 -6.47 -1.95
N ALA A 248 30.13 -7.48 -2.70
CA ALA A 248 31.28 -8.31 -2.34
C ALA A 248 31.83 -9.05 -3.56
N ALA A 249 33.02 -9.64 -3.46
CA ALA A 249 33.54 -10.56 -4.48
C ALA A 249 32.95 -11.97 -4.32
N SER A 250 32.71 -12.41 -3.08
CA SER A 250 32.11 -13.71 -2.80
C SER A 250 31.41 -13.75 -1.45
N VAL A 251 30.45 -14.67 -1.33
CA VAL A 251 29.86 -15.07 -0.06
C VAL A 251 30.09 -16.57 0.13
N ARG A 252 30.57 -16.95 1.31
CA ARG A 252 30.72 -18.34 1.74
C ARG A 252 29.82 -18.61 2.94
N VAL A 253 29.07 -19.70 2.88
CA VAL A 253 28.24 -20.19 3.99
C VAL A 253 28.78 -21.54 4.43
N GLN A 254 29.03 -21.66 5.73
CA GLN A 254 29.54 -22.86 6.38
C GLN A 254 28.59 -23.29 7.49
N ALA A 255 28.24 -24.57 7.50
CA ALA A 255 27.46 -25.22 8.54
C ALA A 255 27.90 -26.70 8.66
N ALA A 256 27.31 -27.45 9.59
CA ALA A 256 27.61 -28.87 9.73
C ALA A 256 27.32 -29.63 8.43
N GLY A 257 28.37 -30.18 7.79
CA GLY A 257 28.23 -30.91 6.53
C GLY A 257 27.96 -30.03 5.29
N TYR A 258 28.09 -28.71 5.40
CA TYR A 258 27.81 -27.78 4.32
C TYR A 258 28.88 -26.68 4.24
N ASP A 259 29.47 -26.50 3.06
CA ASP A 259 30.44 -25.44 2.79
C ASP A 259 30.34 -25.04 1.31
N ARG A 260 29.66 -23.93 1.04
CA ARG A 260 29.46 -23.42 -0.33
C ARG A 260 29.90 -21.97 -0.42
N THR A 261 30.59 -21.66 -1.51
CA THR A 261 31.00 -20.30 -1.88
C THR A 261 30.35 -19.93 -3.21
N GLN A 262 29.76 -18.75 -3.27
CA GLN A 262 29.22 -18.15 -4.49
C GLN A 262 29.96 -16.84 -4.78
N ALA A 263 30.37 -16.66 -6.03
CA ALA A 263 30.95 -15.40 -6.51
C ALA A 263 29.83 -14.44 -6.89
N LEU A 264 30.03 -13.14 -6.67
CA LEU A 264 29.08 -12.09 -7.07
C LEU A 264 29.69 -11.21 -8.16
N ALA A 265 28.82 -10.60 -8.96
CA ALA A 265 29.19 -9.53 -9.90
C ALA A 265 29.50 -8.23 -9.13
N ALA A 266 30.18 -7.27 -9.77
CA ALA A 266 30.70 -6.05 -9.14
C ALA A 266 29.64 -4.98 -8.75
N SER A 267 28.36 -5.34 -8.70
CA SER A 267 27.21 -4.47 -8.38
C SER A 267 26.40 -5.11 -7.25
N PRO A 268 25.70 -4.31 -6.41
CA PRO A 268 24.80 -4.87 -5.41
C PRO A 268 23.87 -5.91 -6.04
N GLY A 269 23.78 -7.07 -5.40
CA GLY A 269 22.98 -8.18 -5.91
C GLY A 269 22.42 -9.05 -4.79
N MET A 270 21.62 -10.02 -5.19
CA MET A 270 21.07 -11.05 -4.31
C MET A 270 21.90 -12.33 -4.41
N VAL A 271 22.10 -13.03 -3.30
CA VAL A 271 22.68 -14.37 -3.28
C VAL A 271 21.87 -15.28 -2.36
N THR A 272 21.55 -16.48 -2.83
CA THR A 272 20.70 -17.44 -2.11
C THR A 272 21.39 -18.78 -1.97
N PHE A 273 21.27 -19.39 -0.81
CA PHE A 273 21.72 -20.74 -0.48
C PHE A 273 20.47 -21.54 -0.08
N LEU A 274 19.76 -22.03 -1.09
CA LEU A 274 18.47 -22.72 -0.93
C LEU A 274 18.61 -24.23 -0.70
N ASP A 275 19.84 -24.74 -0.78
CA ASP A 275 20.20 -26.15 -0.63
C ASP A 275 20.90 -26.45 0.71
N LEU A 276 20.81 -25.53 1.68
CA LEU A 276 21.37 -25.73 3.01
C LEU A 276 20.64 -26.91 3.69
N PRO A 277 21.36 -27.95 4.16
CA PRO A 277 20.74 -29.02 4.92
C PRO A 277 20.03 -28.47 6.16
N ALA A 278 18.95 -29.12 6.60
CA ALA A 278 18.27 -28.75 7.84
C ALA A 278 19.28 -28.75 9.00
N THR A 279 19.60 -27.56 9.48
CA THR A 279 20.71 -27.30 10.40
C THR A 279 20.18 -26.72 11.70
N THR A 280 20.47 -27.42 12.80
CA THR A 280 20.46 -26.87 14.16
C THR A 280 21.92 -26.66 14.57
N GLY A 281 22.31 -25.46 15.00
CA GLY A 281 23.69 -25.13 15.35
C GLY A 281 24.30 -24.00 14.51
N ALA A 282 25.58 -23.71 14.76
CA ALA A 282 26.30 -22.59 14.18
C ALA A 282 26.39 -22.62 12.65
N ILE A 283 25.95 -21.52 12.02
CA ILE A 283 26.09 -21.18 10.61
C ILE A 283 27.00 -19.97 10.52
N THR A 284 28.14 -20.11 9.84
CA THR A 284 29.09 -19.01 9.61
C THR A 284 28.95 -18.49 8.19
N VAL A 285 28.66 -17.20 8.06
CA VAL A 285 28.57 -16.49 6.79
C VAL A 285 29.77 -15.56 6.68
N THR A 286 30.52 -15.69 5.59
CA THR A 286 31.70 -14.88 5.28
C THR A 286 31.47 -14.15 3.96
N ILE A 287 31.41 -12.82 4.03
CA ILE A 287 31.30 -11.91 2.89
C ILE A 287 32.70 -11.33 2.66
N SER A 288 33.26 -11.48 1.46
CA SER A 288 34.67 -11.15 1.18
C SER A 288 34.84 -10.33 -0.09
N GLY A 289 35.75 -9.36 -0.06
CA GLY A 289 36.10 -8.49 -1.19
C GLY A 289 37.41 -7.75 -0.96
N SER A 290 37.93 -7.06 -1.98
CA SER A 290 39.18 -6.30 -1.90
C SER A 290 39.02 -4.88 -1.32
N GLY A 291 37.79 -4.39 -1.17
CA GLY A 291 37.45 -3.06 -0.66
C GLY A 291 36.37 -3.12 0.42
N THR A 292 35.55 -2.06 0.51
CA THR A 292 34.36 -2.09 1.37
C THR A 292 33.40 -3.17 0.87
N VAL A 293 33.06 -4.10 1.75
CA VAL A 293 32.00 -5.08 1.53
C VAL A 293 30.76 -4.67 2.31
N SER A 294 29.58 -4.95 1.77
CA SER A 294 28.32 -4.66 2.45
C SER A 294 27.24 -5.70 2.18
N ALA A 295 26.26 -5.79 3.08
CA ALA A 295 25.00 -6.51 2.88
C ALA A 295 23.84 -5.71 3.49
N GLY A 296 22.72 -5.65 2.77
CA GLY A 296 21.52 -4.96 3.24
C GLY A 296 20.59 -5.81 4.06
N THR A 297 20.39 -7.07 3.66
CA THR A 297 19.62 -8.03 4.45
C THR A 297 20.32 -9.38 4.43
N LEU A 298 20.42 -10.03 5.58
CA LEU A 298 20.81 -11.42 5.73
C LEU A 298 19.66 -12.15 6.42
N LEU A 299 19.06 -13.09 5.70
CA LEU A 299 17.89 -13.83 6.13
C LEU A 299 18.24 -15.31 6.20
N ILE A 300 18.01 -15.95 7.35
CA ILE A 300 18.02 -17.40 7.51
C ILE A 300 16.62 -17.87 7.86
N GLY A 301 16.27 -19.09 7.49
CA GLY A 301 14.96 -19.60 7.85
C GLY A 301 14.60 -20.92 7.20
N HIS A 302 13.29 -21.15 7.16
CA HIS A 302 12.68 -22.34 6.58
C HIS A 302 12.21 -22.05 5.16
N LEU A 303 12.85 -22.67 4.18
CA LEU A 303 12.39 -22.74 2.81
C LEU A 303 11.28 -23.78 2.70
N VAL A 304 10.10 -23.31 2.33
CA VAL A 304 8.89 -24.11 2.16
C VAL A 304 8.33 -23.98 0.75
N GLY A 305 7.76 -25.06 0.24
CA GLY A 305 7.07 -25.07 -1.06
C GLY A 305 5.70 -24.41 -0.98
N LEU A 306 5.24 -23.81 -2.08
CA LEU A 306 3.88 -23.29 -2.23
C LEU A 306 3.21 -23.81 -3.51
N GLY A 307 3.84 -24.75 -4.24
CA GLY A 307 3.30 -25.37 -5.44
C GLY A 307 4.20 -25.24 -6.68
N ILE A 308 3.64 -25.60 -7.82
CA ILE A 308 4.30 -25.47 -9.13
C ILE A 308 3.84 -24.18 -9.80
N THR A 309 4.75 -23.25 -10.04
CA THR A 309 4.48 -22.00 -10.77
C THR A 309 3.92 -22.31 -12.17
N GLU A 310 2.76 -21.74 -12.47
CA GLU A 310 2.11 -21.85 -13.77
C GLU A 310 2.77 -20.94 -14.83
N SER A 311 2.33 -21.07 -16.09
CA SER A 311 2.77 -20.19 -17.16
C SER A 311 2.38 -18.74 -16.89
N SER A 312 3.25 -17.82 -17.31
CA SER A 312 3.05 -16.35 -17.26
C SER A 312 3.08 -15.69 -15.87
N PRO A 313 4.08 -15.96 -15.00
CA PRO A 313 4.32 -15.09 -13.84
C PRO A 313 4.68 -13.68 -14.32
N THR A 314 4.22 -12.66 -13.61
CA THR A 314 4.50 -11.26 -13.95
C THR A 314 5.42 -10.63 -12.91
N ALA A 315 6.40 -9.86 -13.39
CA ALA A 315 7.26 -9.01 -12.59
C ALA A 315 7.04 -7.55 -12.98
N ALA A 316 6.96 -6.65 -12.00
CA ALA A 316 6.70 -5.22 -12.17
C ALA A 316 7.36 -4.42 -11.04
N ILE A 317 7.21 -3.10 -11.07
CA ILE A 317 7.60 -2.21 -9.98
C ILE A 317 6.45 -1.28 -9.59
N THR A 318 6.43 -0.84 -8.34
CA THR A 318 5.71 0.34 -7.87
C THR A 318 6.73 1.47 -7.73
N ASP A 319 6.54 2.58 -8.45
CA ASP A 319 7.39 3.79 -8.40
C ASP A 319 6.70 4.87 -7.55
N TYR A 320 7.38 5.35 -6.51
CA TYR A 320 6.86 6.37 -5.59
C TYR A 320 7.23 7.81 -6.00
N SER A 321 7.87 8.00 -7.16
CA SER A 321 8.33 9.31 -7.65
C SER A 321 7.18 10.30 -7.89
N ARG A 322 7.38 11.57 -7.54
CA ARG A 322 6.41 12.64 -7.79
C ARG A 322 6.71 13.33 -9.11
N LYS A 323 5.68 13.48 -9.95
CA LYS A 323 5.76 14.18 -11.24
C LYS A 323 4.87 15.42 -11.17
N GLU A 324 5.50 16.51 -10.78
CA GLU A 324 5.09 17.91 -10.95
C GLU A 324 4.71 18.30 -12.36
N THR A 325 3.57 18.88 -12.69
CA THR A 325 3.52 19.78 -13.85
C THR A 325 2.93 21.09 -13.40
N ASP A 326 3.69 22.16 -13.52
CA ASP A 326 3.24 23.48 -13.10
C ASP A 326 2.26 24.11 -14.11
N ASP A 327 1.74 25.29 -13.76
CA ASP A 327 0.78 26.04 -14.58
C ASP A 327 1.35 26.50 -15.94
N PHE A 328 2.66 26.35 -16.16
CA PHE A 328 3.35 26.70 -17.40
C PHE A 328 3.75 25.46 -18.23
N GLY A 329 3.45 24.26 -17.74
CA GLY A 329 3.77 22.99 -18.40
C GLY A 329 5.18 22.48 -18.14
N GLU A 330 5.91 23.04 -17.17
CA GLU A 330 7.22 22.56 -16.75
C GLU A 330 7.07 21.39 -15.78
N VAL A 331 7.82 20.31 -16.05
CA VAL A 331 7.72 19.08 -15.28
C VAL A 331 8.81 19.04 -14.21
N THR A 332 8.43 19.09 -12.94
CA THR A 332 9.35 18.83 -11.82
C THR A 332 9.28 17.37 -11.43
N LEU A 333 10.35 16.61 -11.69
CA LEU A 333 10.49 15.22 -11.29
C LEU A 333 11.25 15.13 -9.96
N VAL A 334 10.60 14.60 -8.93
CA VAL A 334 11.28 14.18 -7.69
C VAL A 334 11.32 12.67 -7.68
N GLU A 335 12.50 12.13 -8.03
CA GLU A 335 12.77 10.70 -7.97
C GLU A 335 12.72 10.22 -6.51
N ARG A 336 12.01 9.11 -6.28
CA ARG A 336 11.84 8.50 -4.96
C ARG A 336 12.10 7.00 -5.06
N ALA A 337 11.95 6.32 -3.93
CA ALA A 337 12.11 4.88 -3.88
C ALA A 337 11.13 4.15 -4.80
N TRP A 338 11.41 2.88 -5.03
CA TRP A 338 10.55 1.97 -5.76
C TRP A 338 10.57 0.61 -5.08
N ALA A 339 9.56 -0.22 -5.35
CA ALA A 339 9.42 -1.57 -4.83
C ALA A 339 9.19 -2.58 -5.96
N LYS A 340 9.85 -3.75 -5.93
CA LYS A 340 9.52 -4.87 -6.83
C LYS A 340 8.10 -5.36 -6.54
N ARG A 341 7.36 -5.81 -7.55
CA ARG A 341 6.07 -6.47 -7.39
C ARG A 341 6.02 -7.71 -8.28
N MET A 342 5.41 -8.78 -7.79
CA MET A 342 5.10 -9.94 -8.63
C MET A 342 3.66 -10.41 -8.48
N SER A 343 3.15 -11.08 -9.52
CA SER A 343 1.91 -11.83 -9.48
C SER A 343 2.17 -13.19 -10.11
N VAL A 344 1.88 -14.26 -9.39
CA VAL A 344 2.14 -15.64 -9.79
C VAL A 344 0.92 -16.52 -9.52
N ARG A 345 0.76 -17.58 -10.30
CA ARG A 345 -0.19 -18.66 -10.02
C ARG A 345 0.57 -19.96 -9.79
N GLY A 346 0.10 -20.78 -8.87
CA GLY A 346 0.73 -22.02 -8.46
C GLY A 346 -0.26 -23.19 -8.42
N LEU A 347 0.09 -24.32 -9.02
CA LEU A 347 -0.65 -25.57 -8.86
C LEU A 347 -0.22 -26.26 -7.56
N ILE A 348 -1.20 -26.61 -6.73
CA ILE A 348 -0.99 -27.30 -5.46
C ILE A 348 -1.81 -28.59 -5.42
N ASP A 349 -1.29 -29.62 -4.76
CA ASP A 349 -2.09 -30.79 -4.38
C ASP A 349 -3.23 -30.30 -3.48
N THR A 350 -4.45 -30.72 -3.78
CA THR A 350 -5.62 -30.30 -3.02
C THR A 350 -5.51 -30.71 -1.55
N ALA A 351 -4.83 -31.82 -1.24
CA ALA A 351 -4.57 -32.22 0.15
C ALA A 351 -3.67 -31.22 0.91
N ALA A 352 -2.94 -30.35 0.22
CA ALA A 352 -2.00 -29.40 0.79
C ALA A 352 -2.56 -27.96 0.92
N VAL A 353 -3.85 -27.75 0.62
CA VAL A 353 -4.51 -26.43 0.67
C VAL A 353 -4.31 -25.72 2.01
N ASP A 354 -4.57 -26.42 3.13
CA ASP A 354 -4.40 -25.84 4.48
C ASP A 354 -2.94 -25.54 4.81
N VAL A 355 -2.02 -26.38 4.34
CA VAL A 355 -0.57 -26.20 4.54
C VAL A 355 -0.10 -24.93 3.83
N VAL A 356 -0.50 -24.73 2.58
CA VAL A 356 -0.12 -23.55 1.78
C VAL A 356 -0.74 -22.28 2.37
N ALA A 357 -2.03 -22.31 2.72
CA ALA A 357 -2.69 -21.18 3.36
C ALA A 357 -2.02 -20.80 4.69
N GLY A 358 -1.66 -21.81 5.50
CA GLY A 358 -0.97 -21.61 6.77
C GLY A 358 0.44 -21.02 6.61
N ARG A 359 1.23 -21.50 5.63
CA ARG A 359 2.57 -20.97 5.33
C ARG A 359 2.54 -19.47 5.00
N ILE A 360 1.56 -19.04 4.20
CA ILE A 360 1.38 -17.64 3.81
C ILE A 360 0.88 -16.80 5.00
N ALA A 361 -0.10 -17.32 5.77
CA ALA A 361 -0.64 -16.62 6.94
C ALA A 361 0.39 -16.42 8.07
N ASN A 362 1.32 -17.37 8.24
CA ASN A 362 2.39 -17.30 9.25
C ASN A 362 3.36 -16.13 9.02
N VAL A 363 3.49 -15.62 7.79
CA VAL A 363 4.39 -14.50 7.45
C VAL A 363 3.65 -13.18 7.17
N ARG A 364 2.34 -13.08 7.50
CA ARG A 364 1.50 -11.90 7.16
C ARG A 364 2.05 -10.55 7.62
N ALA A 365 2.73 -10.51 8.76
CA ALA A 365 3.30 -9.28 9.31
C ALA A 365 4.83 -9.33 9.36
N THR A 366 5.46 -10.20 8.58
CA THR A 366 6.92 -10.39 8.57
C THR A 366 7.41 -10.40 7.12
N PRO A 367 8.32 -9.50 6.72
CA PRO A 367 8.90 -9.53 5.38
C PRO A 367 9.56 -10.89 5.12
N ALA A 368 9.22 -11.53 4.02
CA ALA A 368 9.77 -12.83 3.64
C ALA A 368 10.29 -12.80 2.21
N LEU A 369 11.13 -13.77 1.84
CA LEU A 369 11.61 -13.91 0.48
C LEU A 369 10.71 -14.88 -0.28
N TRP A 370 10.04 -14.36 -1.31
CA TRP A 370 9.11 -15.08 -2.16
C TRP A 370 9.79 -15.39 -3.50
N ILE A 371 9.81 -16.65 -3.90
CA ILE A 371 10.55 -17.15 -5.06
C ILE A 371 9.56 -17.77 -6.03
N GLY A 372 9.22 -17.05 -7.10
CA GLY A 372 8.37 -17.55 -8.18
C GLY A 372 9.06 -18.60 -9.06
N ASP A 373 10.35 -18.43 -9.31
CA ASP A 373 11.21 -19.38 -10.02
C ASP A 373 12.66 -19.10 -9.62
N GLU A 374 13.42 -20.13 -9.26
CA GLU A 374 14.84 -19.99 -8.84
C GLU A 374 15.73 -19.45 -9.97
N SER A 375 15.36 -19.73 -11.22
CA SER A 375 16.13 -19.30 -12.39
C SER A 375 15.91 -17.82 -12.74
N LEU A 376 14.93 -17.15 -12.12
CA LEU A 376 14.50 -15.81 -12.48
C LEU A 376 14.46 -14.88 -11.25
N GLU A 377 15.47 -14.02 -11.14
CA GLU A 377 15.54 -13.01 -10.07
C GLU A 377 14.39 -11.97 -10.16
N SER A 378 13.81 -11.76 -11.35
CA SER A 378 12.70 -10.83 -11.56
C SER A 378 11.42 -11.23 -10.82
N VAL A 379 11.24 -12.53 -10.55
CA VAL A 379 10.14 -13.09 -9.76
C VAL A 379 10.61 -13.59 -8.39
N THR A 380 11.74 -13.04 -7.91
CA THR A 380 12.19 -13.21 -6.53
C THR A 380 12.05 -11.87 -5.80
N VAL A 381 11.13 -11.80 -4.85
CA VAL A 381 10.71 -10.55 -4.18
C VAL A 381 10.84 -10.70 -2.67
N TYR A 382 11.56 -9.77 -2.03
CA TYR A 382 11.60 -9.63 -0.58
C TYR A 382 10.56 -8.59 -0.13
N GLY A 383 9.57 -9.02 0.64
CA GLY A 383 8.47 -8.17 1.07
C GLY A 383 7.27 -8.96 1.60
N PHE A 384 6.07 -8.44 1.37
CA PHE A 384 4.83 -9.00 1.90
C PHE A 384 3.92 -9.48 0.77
N PHE A 385 3.09 -10.50 1.05
CA PHE A 385 1.95 -10.75 0.18
C PHE A 385 0.97 -9.57 0.28
N LYS A 386 0.45 -9.14 -0.86
CA LYS A 386 -0.62 -8.14 -0.96
C LYS A 386 -1.98 -8.83 -0.85
N ASP A 387 -2.14 -9.90 -1.61
CA ASP A 387 -3.30 -10.79 -1.58
C ASP A 387 -2.89 -12.21 -1.96
N PHE A 388 -3.72 -13.17 -1.53
CA PHE A 388 -3.71 -14.51 -2.08
C PHE A 388 -5.12 -15.10 -2.07
N SER A 389 -5.37 -16.01 -2.99
CA SER A 389 -6.59 -16.82 -3.01
C SER A 389 -6.27 -18.21 -3.51
N ILE A 390 -6.85 -19.25 -2.92
CA ILE A 390 -6.72 -20.63 -3.40
C ILE A 390 -8.09 -21.09 -3.89
N GLU A 391 -8.18 -21.44 -5.17
CA GLU A 391 -9.32 -22.11 -5.77
C GLU A 391 -9.19 -23.62 -5.55
N VAL A 392 -10.09 -24.20 -4.76
CA VAL A 392 -10.00 -25.60 -4.32
C VAL A 392 -10.62 -26.52 -5.38
N GLY A 393 -9.77 -27.26 -6.09
CA GLY A 393 -10.19 -28.26 -7.09
C GLY A 393 -10.33 -29.67 -6.49
N ASP A 394 -10.58 -30.66 -7.34
CA ASP A 394 -10.80 -32.05 -6.88
C ASP A 394 -9.49 -32.76 -6.48
N ALA A 395 -8.47 -32.66 -7.33
CA ALA A 395 -7.14 -33.26 -7.12
C ALA A 395 -6.03 -32.21 -7.08
N THR A 396 -6.14 -31.21 -7.96
CA THR A 396 -5.23 -30.06 -8.01
C THR A 396 -6.03 -28.79 -7.74
N SER A 397 -5.50 -27.94 -6.86
CA SER A 397 -6.02 -26.61 -6.56
C SER A 397 -5.09 -25.53 -7.12
N THR A 398 -5.58 -24.31 -7.30
CA THR A 398 -4.82 -23.20 -7.88
C THR A 398 -4.66 -22.06 -6.89
N LEU A 399 -3.42 -21.78 -6.48
CA LEU A 399 -3.03 -20.60 -5.73
C LEU A 399 -2.86 -19.41 -6.69
N SER A 400 -3.50 -18.29 -6.41
CA SER A 400 -3.13 -16.97 -6.96
C SER A 400 -2.47 -16.16 -5.86
N LEU A 401 -1.29 -15.59 -6.13
CA LEU A 401 -0.49 -14.86 -5.15
C LEU A 401 0.04 -13.56 -5.76
N SER A 402 -0.24 -12.43 -5.11
CA SER A 402 0.41 -11.15 -5.39
C SER A 402 1.34 -10.75 -4.24
N VAL A 403 2.57 -10.37 -4.57
CA VAL A 403 3.59 -9.96 -3.60
C VAL A 403 4.09 -8.56 -3.93
N GLU A 404 4.17 -7.73 -2.91
CA GLU A 404 4.74 -6.39 -2.94
C GLU A 404 6.03 -6.37 -2.13
N GLY A 405 7.11 -5.92 -2.79
CA GLY A 405 8.42 -5.78 -2.21
C GLY A 405 8.51 -4.58 -1.26
N LEU A 406 9.53 -4.59 -0.43
CA LEU A 406 9.93 -3.40 0.32
C LEU A 406 10.66 -2.41 -0.61
N SER A 407 10.65 -1.13 -0.24
CA SER A 407 11.35 -0.06 -0.95
C SER A 407 12.50 0.51 -0.13
N ALA A 408 13.57 0.92 -0.82
CA ALA A 408 14.73 1.58 -0.23
C ALA A 408 14.57 3.11 -0.31
N ALA A 409 14.08 3.74 0.75
CA ALA A 409 14.07 5.20 0.85
C ALA A 409 15.49 5.74 1.04
N ALA A 410 15.92 6.72 0.24
CA ALA A 410 17.14 7.46 0.55
C ALA A 410 16.97 8.16 1.91
N LYS A 411 17.93 7.99 2.83
CA LYS A 411 17.93 8.73 4.09
C LYS A 411 17.85 10.21 3.77
N ILE A 412 16.82 10.89 4.30
CA ILE A 412 16.79 12.35 4.31
C ILE A 412 18.04 12.77 5.07
N ALA A 413 19.01 13.37 4.37
CA ALA A 413 20.03 14.12 5.07
C ALA A 413 19.27 15.16 5.88
N PRO A 414 19.35 15.16 7.22
CA PRO A 414 18.88 16.32 7.95
C PRO A 414 19.55 17.54 7.31
N LEU A 415 18.83 18.67 7.23
CA LEU A 415 19.41 19.94 6.82
C LEU A 415 20.48 20.32 7.86
N ILE A 416 21.65 19.69 7.76
CA ILE A 416 22.84 19.95 8.54
C ILE A 416 23.96 20.08 7.52
N GLY A 417 23.96 21.21 6.83
CA GLY A 417 25.24 21.88 6.72
C GLY A 417 25.38 22.68 8.00
N ASP A 418 26.35 22.34 8.86
CA ASP A 418 26.95 23.37 9.69
C ASP A 418 27.36 24.48 8.72
N ILE A 419 26.60 25.59 8.66
CA ILE A 419 27.04 26.77 7.93
C ILE A 419 28.21 27.30 8.76
N GLY A 420 29.42 26.90 8.40
CA GLY A 420 30.63 27.41 9.01
C GLY A 420 30.74 28.89 8.67
N TRP A 421 31.34 29.69 9.55
CA TRP A 421 31.59 31.10 9.24
C TRP A 421 32.28 31.26 7.88
N SER A 422 33.15 30.32 7.48
CA SER A 422 33.81 30.25 6.16
C SER A 422 32.88 30.17 4.94
N ASP A 423 31.63 29.75 5.12
CA ASP A 423 30.65 29.52 4.05
C ASP A 423 29.81 30.76 3.75
N ILE A 424 29.84 31.76 4.64
CA ILE A 424 29.35 33.10 4.35
C ILE A 424 30.37 33.78 3.44
N LYS A 425 29.93 34.18 2.26
CA LYS A 425 30.67 35.05 1.33
C LYS A 425 29.74 36.19 0.95
N ASP A 426 30.24 37.41 1.07
CA ASP A 426 29.60 38.59 0.52
C ASP A 426 30.42 39.00 -0.71
N ASP A 427 29.82 38.89 -1.88
CA ASP A 427 30.38 39.15 -3.19
C ASP A 427 30.24 40.64 -3.62
N ASP A 428 29.71 41.50 -2.74
CA ASP A 428 29.73 42.96 -2.91
C ASP A 428 31.07 43.59 -2.47
N PRO A 429 31.86 44.19 -3.38
CA PRO A 429 33.11 44.88 -3.03
C PRO A 429 32.92 46.10 -2.12
N ALA A 430 31.69 46.62 -1.97
CA ALA A 430 31.37 47.73 -1.08
C ALA A 430 31.12 47.29 0.37
N HIS A 431 30.83 46.01 0.60
CA HIS A 431 30.50 45.45 1.92
C HIS A 431 31.15 44.07 2.11
N PRO A 432 32.49 43.98 2.15
CA PRO A 432 33.15 42.70 2.34
C PRO A 432 32.77 42.09 3.70
N LYS A 433 32.62 40.77 3.72
CA LYS A 433 32.45 40.01 4.96
C LYS A 433 33.53 40.41 5.99
N PRO A 434 33.17 40.61 7.27
CA PRO A 434 34.13 40.95 8.33
C PRO A 434 35.24 39.89 8.47
N GLU A 435 36.45 40.32 8.82
CA GLU A 435 37.60 39.42 9.03
C GLU A 435 37.36 38.44 10.19
N ASP A 436 37.80 37.19 10.00
CA ASP A 436 37.66 36.11 10.98
C ASP A 436 38.40 36.47 12.29
N GLY A 437 37.65 36.58 13.39
CA GLY A 437 38.22 36.83 14.73
C GLY A 437 38.42 38.30 15.12
N ALA A 438 37.66 39.23 14.53
CA ALA A 438 37.72 40.67 14.85
C ALA A 438 37.22 41.04 16.27
N THR A 439 37.92 40.59 17.31
CA THR A 439 37.92 41.21 18.64
C THR A 439 39.28 41.04 19.31
N ASN A 440 40.31 41.79 18.89
CA ASN A 440 41.32 42.28 19.85
C ASN A 440 42.19 43.44 19.31
N GLY A 441 42.13 44.60 19.98
CA GLY A 441 43.21 45.59 20.01
C GLY A 441 43.24 46.63 18.88
N ALA A 442 42.26 47.54 18.84
CA ALA A 442 42.42 48.80 18.12
C ALA A 442 43.57 49.63 18.76
N PRO A 443 44.60 50.07 18.00
CA PRO A 443 45.69 50.88 18.54
C PRO A 443 45.20 52.19 19.16
N ALA A 444 45.91 52.71 20.16
CA ALA A 444 45.62 54.01 20.76
C ALA A 444 45.56 55.13 19.70
N GLY A 445 44.52 55.96 19.76
CA GLY A 445 44.19 56.99 18.78
C GLY A 445 43.18 56.53 17.71
N THR A 446 42.72 55.27 17.71
CA THR A 446 41.73 54.78 16.74
C THR A 446 40.40 55.51 16.98
N GLN A 447 39.93 56.22 15.95
CA GLN A 447 38.71 57.03 16.00
C GLN A 447 37.48 56.13 15.81
N VAL A 448 36.66 56.02 16.86
CA VAL A 448 35.34 55.41 16.78
C VAL A 448 34.32 56.52 16.93
N ASN A 449 33.60 56.81 15.85
CA ASN A 449 32.59 57.86 15.79
C ASN A 449 33.08 59.26 16.25
N GLY A 450 34.32 59.62 15.87
CA GLY A 450 34.91 60.93 16.16
C GLY A 450 35.60 61.06 17.53
N ARG A 451 35.62 60.00 18.35
CA ARG A 451 36.34 59.95 19.63
C ARG A 451 37.44 58.88 19.60
N PRO A 452 38.63 59.14 20.17
CA PRO A 452 39.69 58.13 20.26
C PRO A 452 39.28 57.02 21.24
N VAL A 453 39.59 55.77 20.89
CA VAL A 453 39.14 54.55 21.59
C VAL A 453 39.51 54.54 23.08
N GLU A 454 40.66 55.08 23.47
CA GLU A 454 41.06 55.23 24.88
C GLU A 454 40.13 56.12 25.72
N SER A 455 39.43 57.07 25.11
CA SER A 455 38.43 57.90 25.80
C SER A 455 37.11 57.17 26.04
N ILE A 456 36.86 56.08 25.31
CA ILE A 456 35.68 55.22 25.45
C ILE A 456 35.95 54.16 26.52
N THR A 457 37.18 53.61 26.56
CA THR A 457 37.60 52.68 27.61
C THR A 457 37.62 53.32 29.00
N GLY A 458 37.96 54.62 29.09
CA GLY A 458 37.87 55.39 30.34
C GLY A 458 36.45 55.67 30.83
N ASP A 459 35.46 55.74 29.92
CA ASP A 459 34.04 55.88 30.28
C ASP A 459 33.46 54.55 30.82
N ILE A 460 34.05 53.40 30.45
CA ILE A 460 33.65 52.05 30.92
C ILE A 460 34.10 51.79 32.37
N ASP A 461 35.17 52.43 32.85
CA ASP A 461 35.66 52.31 34.24
C ASP A 461 34.77 53.00 35.29
N LEU A 462 33.70 53.69 34.88
CA LEU A 462 32.65 54.21 35.78
C LEU A 462 31.64 53.15 36.24
N ASN A 463 31.76 51.89 35.78
CA ASN A 463 30.86 50.79 36.17
C ASN A 463 31.29 50.01 37.43
N GLY A 464 32.32 50.45 38.15
CA GLY A 464 32.78 49.81 39.38
C GLY A 464 31.74 49.78 40.51
N GLU A 465 30.84 50.77 40.58
CA GLU A 465 29.74 50.77 41.57
C GLU A 465 28.51 49.94 41.13
N ASN A 466 28.37 49.62 39.83
CA ASN A 466 27.24 48.84 39.31
C ASN A 466 27.39 47.33 39.47
N TYR A 467 28.62 46.80 39.65
CA TYR A 467 28.84 45.38 39.93
C TYR A 467 28.38 44.99 41.35
N VAL A 468 28.44 45.91 42.32
CA VAL A 468 27.93 45.68 43.69
C VAL A 468 26.39 45.67 43.70
N ASN A 469 25.76 46.48 42.84
CA ASN A 469 24.31 46.50 42.67
C ASN A 469 23.77 45.30 41.86
N LEU A 470 24.53 44.76 40.89
CA LEU A 470 24.16 43.53 40.17
C LEU A 470 24.28 42.28 41.06
N ALA A 471 25.28 42.22 41.94
CA ALA A 471 25.37 41.17 42.96
C ALA A 471 24.18 41.26 43.93
N GLN A 472 23.77 42.47 44.33
CA GLN A 472 22.57 42.68 45.13
C GLN A 472 21.27 42.34 44.40
N LEU A 473 21.19 42.44 43.06
CA LEU A 473 19.98 42.09 42.30
C LEU A 473 19.79 40.57 42.13
N ALA A 474 20.88 39.82 41.94
CA ALA A 474 20.87 38.35 41.98
C ALA A 474 20.57 37.83 43.41
N ASP A 475 21.11 38.50 44.43
CA ASP A 475 20.76 38.23 45.83
C ASP A 475 19.31 38.63 46.15
N THR A 476 18.70 39.60 45.46
CA THR A 476 17.29 39.97 45.64
C THR A 476 16.34 38.97 44.96
N GLN A 477 16.73 38.37 43.83
CA GLN A 477 15.95 37.29 43.18
C GLN A 477 16.00 35.99 44.00
N ASN A 478 17.17 35.63 44.54
CA ASN A 478 17.32 34.53 45.48
C ASN A 478 16.71 34.84 46.86
N ALA A 479 16.75 36.09 47.33
CA ALA A 479 16.07 36.52 48.56
C ALA A 479 14.55 36.60 48.38
N ALA A 480 14.03 36.90 47.20
CA ALA A 480 12.60 36.81 46.89
C ALA A 480 12.12 35.36 46.78
N MET A 481 12.96 34.44 46.27
CA MET A 481 12.74 33.00 46.37
C MET A 481 12.81 32.49 47.82
N LEU A 482 13.75 32.97 48.64
CA LEU A 482 13.83 32.64 50.07
C LEU A 482 12.69 33.27 50.90
N ALA A 483 12.21 34.45 50.51
CA ALA A 483 11.12 35.16 51.17
C ALA A 483 9.74 34.52 50.92
N ARG A 484 9.64 33.56 49.98
CA ARG A 484 8.43 32.75 49.85
C ARG A 484 8.22 31.77 51.00
N THR A 485 9.19 31.53 51.90
CA THR A 485 9.01 30.43 52.87
C THR A 485 9.61 30.53 54.27
N THR A 486 10.44 31.50 54.69
CA THR A 486 10.92 31.47 56.11
C THR A 486 11.36 32.80 56.73
N LEU A 487 11.00 33.03 58.00
CA LEU A 487 11.79 33.83 58.96
C LEU A 487 12.35 32.85 60.00
N ASN A 488 13.67 32.71 60.11
CA ASN A 488 14.34 31.75 61.02
C ASN A 488 13.92 30.27 60.85
N GLY A 489 13.66 29.82 59.61
CA GLY A 489 13.29 28.40 59.39
C GLY A 489 11.83 28.05 59.70
N GLN A 490 10.95 29.03 59.95
CA GLN A 490 9.50 28.82 60.12
C GLN A 490 8.71 29.67 59.10
N PRO A 491 7.61 29.15 58.51
CA PRO A 491 6.83 29.88 57.50
C PRO A 491 6.16 31.14 58.05
N ILE A 492 6.24 32.25 57.33
CA ILE A 492 5.42 33.45 57.57
C ILE A 492 4.04 33.18 56.97
N ALA A 493 2.96 33.44 57.72
CA ALA A 493 1.59 33.09 57.34
C ALA A 493 1.07 33.76 56.04
N THR A 494 1.63 34.91 55.65
CA THR A 494 1.23 35.69 54.47
C THR A 494 2.43 36.42 53.87
N VAL A 495 2.47 36.56 52.54
CA VAL A 495 3.50 37.31 51.79
C VAL A 495 2.85 38.29 50.81
N VAL A 496 3.33 39.53 50.82
CA VAL A 496 3.00 40.57 49.83
C VAL A 496 4.30 41.24 49.42
N THR A 497 4.72 41.03 48.18
CA THR A 497 5.99 41.54 47.67
C THR A 497 5.79 42.12 46.29
N GLN A 498 6.44 43.26 46.01
CA GLN A 498 6.54 43.85 44.69
C GLN A 498 7.98 44.28 44.46
N VAL A 499 8.58 43.81 43.37
CA VAL A 499 9.92 44.20 42.91
C VAL A 499 9.75 44.88 41.57
N ILE A 500 10.36 46.06 41.43
CA ILE A 500 10.38 46.82 40.18
C ILE A 500 11.84 47.04 39.83
N SER A 501 12.23 46.66 38.61
CA SER A 501 13.56 46.86 38.06
C SER A 501 13.45 47.67 36.78
N GLN A 502 14.35 48.63 36.61
CA GLN A 502 14.43 49.45 35.40
C GLN A 502 15.90 49.62 35.04
N ALA A 503 16.23 49.40 33.78
CA ALA A 503 17.57 49.58 33.25
C ALA A 503 17.49 50.21 31.87
N THR A 504 18.35 51.18 31.61
CA THR A 504 18.57 51.72 30.27
C THR A 504 20.06 51.66 30.00
N THR A 505 20.43 50.93 28.97
CA THR A 505 21.79 50.83 28.46
C THR A 505 21.86 51.44 27.07
N ASP A 506 23.06 51.56 26.50
CA ASP A 506 23.22 52.01 25.11
C ASP A 506 22.57 51.06 24.08
N ARG A 507 22.23 49.83 24.49
CA ARG A 507 21.68 48.80 23.60
C ARG A 507 20.18 48.55 23.80
N ASN A 508 19.64 48.80 24.99
CA ASN A 508 18.24 48.52 25.30
C ASN A 508 17.69 49.31 26.49
N ALA A 509 16.37 49.47 26.53
CA ALA A 509 15.59 49.91 27.67
C ALA A 509 14.73 48.74 28.17
N VAL A 510 14.86 48.38 29.44
CA VAL A 510 14.15 47.28 30.09
C VAL A 510 13.40 47.81 31.31
N ALA A 511 12.13 47.43 31.44
CA ALA A 511 11.34 47.61 32.66
C ALA A 511 10.69 46.28 33.04
N GLU A 512 10.91 45.86 34.28
CA GLU A 512 10.39 44.61 34.84
C GLU A 512 9.66 44.89 36.15
N GLN A 513 8.51 44.24 36.33
CA GLN A 513 7.76 44.24 37.57
C GLN A 513 7.40 42.80 37.92
N TYR A 514 7.74 42.39 39.13
CA TYR A 514 7.34 41.11 39.71
C TYR A 514 6.55 41.35 40.99
N SER A 515 5.36 40.75 41.11
CA SER A 515 4.56 40.83 42.33
C SER A 515 4.09 39.46 42.79
N ILE A 516 4.03 39.26 44.10
CA ILE A 516 3.51 38.06 44.75
C ILE A 516 2.51 38.49 45.83
N LEU A 517 1.37 37.82 45.85
CA LEU A 517 0.42 37.79 46.95
C LEU A 517 0.22 36.32 47.35
N GLY A 518 0.61 35.92 48.56
CA GLY A 518 0.52 34.53 48.99
C GLY A 518 0.10 34.37 50.45
N ALA A 519 -0.50 33.23 50.77
CA ALA A 519 -0.85 32.83 52.12
C ALA A 519 -0.55 31.35 52.31
N LYS A 520 -0.04 30.99 53.50
CA LYS A 520 0.24 29.60 53.88
C LYS A 520 -0.24 29.33 55.29
N PHE A 521 -0.94 28.21 55.47
CA PHE A 521 -1.32 27.69 56.78
C PHE A 521 -1.20 26.18 56.78
N SER A 522 -0.28 25.64 57.58
CA SER A 522 0.02 24.20 57.61
C SER A 522 0.41 23.66 56.21
N GLN A 523 -0.31 22.68 55.68
CA GLN A 523 -0.12 22.08 54.35
C GLN A 523 -0.88 22.83 53.23
N ASN A 524 -1.61 23.90 53.55
CA ASN A 524 -2.39 24.65 52.58
C ASN A 524 -1.65 25.92 52.15
N GLU A 525 -1.60 26.17 50.85
CA GLU A 525 -0.94 27.31 50.23
C GLU A 525 -1.87 27.91 49.17
N ALA A 526 -1.90 29.23 49.06
CA ALA A 526 -2.57 29.93 47.98
C ALA A 526 -1.68 31.09 47.53
N GLY A 527 -1.57 31.30 46.23
CA GLY A 527 -0.64 32.25 45.65
C GLY A 527 -1.18 32.90 44.39
N ILE A 528 -0.85 34.17 44.21
CA ILE A 528 -0.93 34.89 42.96
C ILE A 528 0.46 35.45 42.70
N SER A 529 1.02 35.17 41.53
CA SER A 529 2.26 35.81 41.05
C SER A 529 2.03 36.47 39.69
N ASP A 530 2.60 37.65 39.50
CA ASP A 530 2.49 38.41 38.25
C ASP A 530 3.85 38.97 37.87
N LEU A 531 4.37 38.56 36.71
CA LEU A 531 5.60 39.05 36.11
C LEU A 531 5.22 39.83 34.85
N SER A 532 5.58 41.11 34.80
CA SER A 532 5.44 41.98 33.63
C SER A 532 6.83 42.44 33.18
N GLN A 533 7.13 42.32 31.90
CA GLN A 533 8.40 42.73 31.31
C GLN A 533 8.15 43.51 30.02
N VAL A 534 8.87 44.62 29.85
CA VAL A 534 8.90 45.40 28.63
C VAL A 534 10.35 45.65 28.25
N VAL A 535 10.70 45.36 27.00
CA VAL A 535 12.06 45.56 26.46
C VAL A 535 11.96 46.26 25.11
N ALA A 536 12.73 47.34 24.93
CA ALA A 536 12.94 47.96 23.64
C ALA A 536 14.45 48.06 23.36
N ASP A 537 14.89 47.61 22.19
CA ASP A 537 16.28 47.69 21.74
C ASP A 537 16.36 48.29 20.32
N SER A 538 17.53 48.26 19.70
CA SER A 538 17.75 48.85 18.38
C SER A 538 17.03 48.14 17.22
N SER A 539 16.50 46.93 17.42
CA SER A 539 15.86 46.14 16.36
C SER A 539 14.42 45.73 16.68
N GLN A 540 14.01 45.72 17.95
CA GLN A 540 12.69 45.23 18.37
C GLN A 540 12.15 45.88 19.65
N ALA A 541 10.84 45.85 19.79
CA ALA A 541 10.10 46.18 21.01
C ALA A 541 9.23 44.98 21.41
N THR A 542 9.35 44.56 22.67
CA THR A 542 8.61 43.43 23.25
C THR A 542 7.92 43.85 24.55
N SER A 543 6.74 43.30 24.78
CA SER A 543 6.06 43.35 26.07
C SER A 543 5.49 41.98 26.38
N GLN A 544 5.67 41.50 27.61
CA GLN A 544 5.20 40.19 28.05
C GLN A 544 4.66 40.27 29.48
N ARG A 545 3.66 39.44 29.78
CA ARG A 545 3.12 39.28 31.12
C ARG A 545 2.81 37.81 31.39
N LEU A 546 3.18 37.34 32.56
CA LEU A 546 2.86 36.02 33.08
C LEU A 546 2.16 36.18 34.42
N THR A 547 0.92 35.71 34.51
CA THR A 547 0.16 35.64 35.76
C THR A 547 -0.11 34.19 36.12
N THR A 548 0.18 33.81 37.35
CA THR A 548 -0.13 32.48 37.90
C THR A 548 -1.02 32.66 39.12
N VAL A 549 -2.13 31.93 39.16
CA VAL A 549 -2.98 31.75 40.34
C VAL A 549 -2.87 30.28 40.75
N GLU A 550 -2.49 30.01 41.98
CA GLU A 550 -2.25 28.66 42.49
C GLU A 550 -2.94 28.45 43.84
N ALA A 551 -3.46 27.25 44.07
CA ALA A 551 -3.97 26.81 45.36
C ALA A 551 -3.55 25.35 45.58
N ARG A 552 -3.00 25.07 46.76
CA ARG A 552 -2.54 23.75 47.19
C ARG A 552 -3.11 23.42 48.57
N ALA A 553 -3.51 22.17 48.76
CA ALA A 553 -3.96 21.64 50.04
C ALA A 553 -3.48 20.19 50.19
N GLY A 554 -2.38 20.00 50.94
CA GLY A 554 -1.70 18.70 50.95
C GLY A 554 -1.14 18.37 49.57
N ASP A 555 -1.52 17.21 49.02
CA ASP A 555 -1.10 16.74 47.68
C ASP A 555 -1.99 17.26 46.53
N LEU A 556 -3.09 17.97 46.85
CA LEU A 556 -4.01 18.52 45.85
C LEU A 556 -3.51 19.89 45.39
N GLU A 557 -3.50 20.11 44.07
CA GLU A 557 -3.06 21.36 43.44
C GLU A 557 -4.04 21.79 42.34
N ALA A 558 -4.34 23.08 42.28
CA ALA A 558 -5.03 23.68 41.15
C ALA A 558 -4.33 24.99 40.76
N SER A 559 -4.23 25.24 39.46
CA SER A 559 -3.58 26.43 38.93
C SER A 559 -4.25 26.99 37.69
N VAL A 560 -4.13 28.30 37.53
CA VAL A 560 -4.43 29.03 36.30
C VAL A 560 -3.19 29.84 35.92
N GLN A 561 -2.66 29.60 34.73
CA GLN A 561 -1.51 30.33 34.20
C GLN A 561 -1.93 31.09 32.94
N SER A 562 -1.76 32.41 32.93
CA SER A 562 -2.03 33.28 31.78
C SER A 562 -0.74 33.94 31.32
N GLN A 563 -0.30 33.63 30.11
CA GLN A 563 0.85 34.23 29.46
C GLN A 563 0.39 35.06 28.27
N GLN A 564 0.87 36.29 28.15
CA GLN A 564 0.57 37.15 27.01
C GLN A 564 1.80 37.93 26.58
N GLY A 565 1.86 38.30 25.31
CA GLY A 565 2.89 39.20 24.84
C GLY A 565 2.61 39.79 23.47
N ALA A 566 3.40 40.81 23.15
CA ALA A 566 3.44 41.45 21.85
C ALA A 566 4.89 41.76 21.48
N ILE A 567 5.21 41.63 20.19
CA ILE A 567 6.50 41.96 19.60
C ILE A 567 6.29 42.77 18.32
N ALA A 568 7.13 43.78 18.12
CA ALA A 568 7.27 44.49 16.87
C ALA A 568 8.76 44.68 16.55
N THR A 569 9.17 44.38 15.32
CA THR A 569 10.56 44.52 14.87
C THR A 569 10.67 45.52 13.72
N LEU A 570 11.86 46.12 13.56
CA LEU A 570 12.14 47.02 12.43
C LEU A 570 12.20 46.30 11.07
N GLU A 571 12.33 44.97 11.08
CA GLU A 571 12.24 44.11 9.88
C GLU A 571 10.77 43.88 9.43
N GLY A 572 9.80 44.55 10.04
CA GLY A 572 8.39 44.43 9.69
C GLY A 572 7.74 43.15 10.24
N LYS A 573 8.33 42.49 11.24
CA LYS A 573 7.68 41.37 11.94
C LYS A 573 6.88 41.90 13.11
N THR A 574 5.60 41.55 13.16
CA THR A 574 4.71 41.83 14.29
C THR A 574 4.10 40.53 14.79
N GLY A 575 3.91 40.44 16.10
CA GLY A 575 3.31 39.28 16.74
C GLY A 575 2.58 39.67 18.01
N ALA A 576 1.46 39.03 18.29
CA ALA A 576 0.72 39.12 19.54
C ALA A 576 0.17 37.75 19.91
N TRP A 577 0.26 37.39 21.18
CA TRP A 577 -0.22 36.09 21.65
C TRP A 577 -0.80 36.17 23.06
N TRP A 578 -1.70 35.24 23.35
CA TRP A 578 -2.28 35.01 24.67
C TRP A 578 -2.52 33.52 24.87
N VAL A 579 -2.06 32.97 25.97
CA VAL A 579 -2.20 31.57 26.35
C VAL A 579 -2.73 31.49 27.76
N VAL A 580 -3.79 30.73 27.97
CA VAL A 580 -4.32 30.40 29.29
C VAL A 580 -4.35 28.89 29.47
N ASP A 581 -3.67 28.40 30.51
CA ASP A 581 -3.73 27.01 30.97
C ASP A 581 -4.48 26.97 32.30
N VAL A 582 -5.54 26.16 32.36
CA VAL A 582 -6.32 25.91 33.58
C VAL A 582 -6.16 24.43 33.92
N ASN A 583 -5.59 24.16 35.09
CA ASN A 583 -5.26 22.81 35.54
C ASN A 583 -5.78 22.58 36.97
N SER A 584 -6.48 21.46 37.19
CA SER A 584 -7.00 21.07 38.51
C SER A 584 -6.22 19.92 39.17
N GLY A 585 -4.98 19.65 38.71
CA GLY A 585 -4.02 18.76 39.39
C GLY A 585 -4.20 17.27 39.11
N GLN A 586 -3.68 16.42 40.01
CA GLN A 586 -3.78 14.95 39.88
C GLN A 586 -5.25 14.51 39.80
N ASN A 587 -5.61 13.85 38.69
CA ASN A 587 -6.97 13.40 38.34
C ASN A 587 -7.99 14.52 38.02
N GLY A 588 -7.52 15.76 37.85
CA GLY A 588 -8.33 16.91 37.48
C GLY A 588 -8.47 17.11 35.97
N GLY A 589 -9.47 17.89 35.55
CA GLY A 589 -9.57 18.38 34.18
C GLY A 589 -8.51 19.44 33.87
N ARG A 590 -8.03 19.45 32.63
CA ARG A 590 -7.17 20.50 32.06
C ARG A 590 -7.85 21.13 30.85
N ALA A 591 -7.79 22.45 30.73
CA ALA A 591 -8.25 23.20 29.57
C ALA A 591 -7.21 24.25 29.17
N VAL A 592 -7.00 24.42 27.87
CA VAL A 592 -6.03 25.37 27.31
C VAL A 592 -6.69 26.17 26.20
N VAL A 593 -6.45 27.49 26.18
CA VAL A 593 -6.75 28.39 25.06
C VAL A 593 -5.46 29.11 24.68
N SER A 594 -5.03 29.01 23.42
CA SER A 594 -3.88 29.72 22.86
C SER A 594 -4.32 30.51 21.64
N MET A 595 -4.16 31.83 21.67
CA MET A 595 -4.43 32.73 20.57
C MET A 595 -3.11 33.33 20.08
N ARG A 596 -2.87 33.31 18.77
CA ARG A 596 -1.67 33.92 18.16
C ARG A 596 -2.05 34.70 16.91
N ALA A 597 -1.42 35.84 16.71
CA ALA A 597 -1.50 36.62 15.50
C ALA A 597 -0.09 37.08 15.14
N GLU A 598 0.38 36.70 13.96
CA GLU A 598 1.72 36.97 13.44
C GLU A 598 1.58 37.44 11.99
N ASN A 599 2.65 37.88 11.32
CA ASN A 599 2.62 38.46 9.97
C ASN A 599 1.70 37.74 8.96
N GLY A 600 0.46 38.24 8.81
CA GLY A 600 -0.55 37.72 7.89
C GLY A 600 -1.31 36.47 8.35
N THR A 601 -1.02 35.94 9.55
CA THR A 601 -1.64 34.72 10.07
C THR A 601 -2.24 34.95 11.45
N SER A 602 -3.32 34.23 11.76
CA SER A 602 -3.89 34.20 13.11
C SER A 602 -4.47 32.83 13.40
N SER A 603 -4.28 32.33 14.62
CA SER A 603 -4.77 31.02 15.07
C SER A 603 -5.37 31.10 16.47
N ILE A 604 -6.29 30.18 16.74
CA ILE A 604 -6.83 29.90 18.07
C ILE A 604 -6.79 28.38 18.26
N ASP A 605 -5.97 27.91 19.20
CA ASP A 605 -5.89 26.51 19.62
C ASP A 605 -6.67 26.35 20.93
N ILE A 606 -7.64 25.44 20.97
CA ILE A 606 -8.46 25.15 22.15
C ILE A 606 -8.39 23.65 22.44
N ALA A 607 -8.02 23.29 23.67
CA ALA A 607 -7.96 21.91 24.11
C ALA A 607 -8.70 21.73 25.44
N ALA A 608 -9.68 20.82 25.47
CA ALA A 608 -10.43 20.42 26.65
C ALA A 608 -11.11 19.06 26.41
N GLN A 609 -11.64 18.42 27.46
CA GLN A 609 -12.45 17.21 27.30
C GLN A 609 -13.73 17.45 26.48
N GLY A 610 -14.29 18.66 26.54
CA GLY A 610 -15.42 19.08 25.73
C GLY A 610 -15.43 20.59 25.51
N ILE A 611 -15.74 21.01 24.28
CA ILE A 611 -15.86 22.42 23.88
C ILE A 611 -17.31 22.66 23.45
N PHE A 612 -17.99 23.67 24.02
CA PHE A 612 -19.41 23.94 23.79
C PHE A 612 -19.66 25.40 23.43
N LEU A 613 -20.38 25.63 22.33
CA LEU A 613 -21.01 26.93 22.04
C LEU A 613 -22.47 26.82 22.46
N SER A 614 -22.91 27.62 23.42
CA SER A 614 -24.24 27.46 24.05
C SER A 614 -25.06 28.74 24.02
N ASN A 615 -26.37 28.60 23.89
CA ASN A 615 -27.33 29.67 24.10
C ASN A 615 -27.91 29.59 25.52
N ILE A 616 -28.37 30.72 26.06
CA ILE A 616 -29.13 30.74 27.31
C ILE A 616 -30.61 30.73 26.96
N ALA A 617 -31.35 29.73 27.44
CA ALA A 617 -32.81 29.69 27.37
C ALA A 617 -33.37 29.31 28.73
N ASN A 618 -34.31 30.12 29.25
CA ASN A 618 -34.91 29.93 30.58
C ASN A 618 -33.87 29.78 31.71
N GLY A 619 -32.72 30.45 31.60
CA GLY A 619 -31.64 30.38 32.59
C GLY A 619 -30.77 29.12 32.50
N MET A 620 -31.03 28.22 31.55
CA MET A 620 -30.20 27.05 31.28
C MET A 620 -29.30 27.28 30.07
N LEU A 621 -28.06 26.78 30.15
CA LEU A 621 -27.17 26.67 28.99
C LEU A 621 -27.60 25.50 28.12
N LEU A 622 -27.92 25.77 26.87
CA LEU A 622 -28.22 24.78 25.86
C LEU A 622 -27.12 24.78 24.80
N PRO A 623 -26.36 23.67 24.61
CA PRO A 623 -25.34 23.62 23.58
C PRO A 623 -26.00 23.72 22.20
N ALA A 624 -25.46 24.56 21.34
CA ALA A 624 -25.79 24.65 19.92
C ALA A 624 -24.76 23.87 19.07
N LEU A 625 -23.49 23.87 19.49
CA LEU A 625 -22.39 23.08 18.93
C LEU A 625 -21.56 22.48 20.06
N SER A 626 -21.16 21.22 19.94
CA SER A 626 -20.21 20.58 20.86
C SER A 626 -19.13 19.76 20.15
N LEU A 627 -17.90 19.84 20.64
CA LEU A 627 -16.78 18.99 20.23
C LEU A 627 -16.37 18.12 21.42
N VAL A 628 -16.61 16.81 21.35
CA VAL A 628 -16.37 15.85 22.46
C VAL A 628 -15.94 14.50 21.88
N GLY A 629 -14.87 13.90 22.43
CA GLY A 629 -14.43 12.56 22.04
C GLY A 629 -14.04 12.41 20.56
N GLY A 630 -13.55 13.48 19.93
CA GLY A 630 -13.24 13.54 18.49
C GLY A 630 -14.46 13.75 17.58
N GLY A 631 -15.69 13.79 18.13
CA GLY A 631 -16.91 14.06 17.39
C GLY A 631 -17.30 15.54 17.41
N VAL A 632 -17.90 16.01 16.30
CA VAL A 632 -18.54 17.32 16.19
C VAL A 632 -20.06 17.12 16.14
N VAL A 633 -20.80 17.74 17.07
CA VAL A 633 -22.26 17.59 17.17
C VAL A 633 -22.93 18.97 17.11
N ILE A 634 -23.88 19.12 16.18
CA ILE A 634 -24.76 20.29 16.08
C ILE A 634 -26.10 19.90 16.71
N HIS A 635 -26.50 20.61 17.78
CA HIS A 635 -27.67 20.24 18.61
C HIS A 635 -28.99 20.87 18.14
N GLY A 636 -28.96 21.62 17.03
CA GLY A 636 -30.12 22.29 16.44
C GLY A 636 -30.26 22.06 14.93
N THR A 637 -31.32 22.62 14.35
CA THR A 637 -31.53 22.58 12.90
C THR A 637 -30.53 23.48 12.18
N LEU A 638 -29.74 22.92 11.26
CA LEU A 638 -28.90 23.69 10.36
C LEU A 638 -29.76 24.27 9.22
N ALA A 639 -30.31 25.47 9.44
CA ALA A 639 -31.25 26.13 8.54
C ALA A 639 -30.56 27.02 7.47
N THR A 640 -29.47 26.55 6.87
CA THR A 640 -28.72 27.29 5.84
C THR A 640 -28.64 26.50 4.53
N ASN A 641 -28.45 27.20 3.40
CA ASN A 641 -28.49 26.61 2.06
C ASN A 641 -27.33 25.64 1.73
N THR A 642 -26.23 25.61 2.50
CA THR A 642 -25.03 24.81 2.20
C THR A 642 -24.27 24.43 3.48
N ILE A 643 -23.90 23.15 3.68
CA ILE A 643 -23.09 22.68 4.84
C ILE A 643 -21.60 22.60 4.49
N VAL A 644 -21.27 22.16 3.27
CA VAL A 644 -19.91 21.97 2.79
C VAL A 644 -19.84 22.60 1.41
N ALA A 645 -18.99 23.62 1.28
CA ALA A 645 -18.58 24.17 -0.01
C ALA A 645 -17.07 24.15 -0.04
N SER A 646 -16.49 23.31 -0.91
CA SER A 646 -15.10 23.54 -1.31
C SER A 646 -15.08 24.86 -2.08
N ALA A 647 -14.22 25.81 -1.68
CA ALA A 647 -14.06 27.10 -2.34
C ALA A 647 -13.70 26.95 -3.85
N ASN A 648 -13.20 25.77 -4.23
CA ASN A 648 -12.74 25.45 -5.59
C ASN A 648 -13.75 24.59 -6.38
N GLY A 649 -15.05 24.63 -6.06
CA GLY A 649 -16.10 24.04 -6.91
C GLY A 649 -16.30 22.53 -6.79
N GLY A 650 -15.89 21.92 -5.67
CA GLY A 650 -16.08 20.48 -5.39
C GLY A 650 -17.50 20.10 -4.93
N MET A 651 -17.60 19.09 -4.05
CA MET A 651 -18.88 18.61 -3.50
C MET A 651 -19.64 19.70 -2.75
N ARG A 652 -20.94 19.82 -3.04
CA ARG A 652 -21.88 20.70 -2.36
C ARG A 652 -23.08 19.91 -1.83
N ILE A 653 -23.36 20.01 -0.53
CA ILE A 653 -24.55 19.45 0.11
C ILE A 653 -25.49 20.59 0.49
N GLU A 654 -26.71 20.60 -0.08
CA GLU A 654 -27.73 21.61 0.16
C GLU A 654 -28.90 21.01 0.98
N LEU A 655 -29.01 21.41 2.25
CA LEU A 655 -30.09 20.94 3.13
C LEU A 655 -31.45 21.57 2.82
N ALA A 656 -31.47 22.85 2.45
CA ALA A 656 -32.73 23.58 2.20
C ALA A 656 -33.50 23.06 0.97
N ASN A 657 -32.82 22.38 0.04
CA ASN A 657 -33.39 21.89 -1.22
C ASN A 657 -33.35 20.35 -1.34
N ASN A 658 -33.09 19.63 -0.23
CA ASN A 658 -32.97 18.17 -0.17
C ASN A 658 -32.09 17.59 -1.29
N ARG A 659 -30.89 18.15 -1.50
CA ARG A 659 -30.09 17.86 -2.69
C ARG A 659 -28.60 17.75 -2.43
N ILE A 660 -27.96 16.84 -3.17
CA ILE A 660 -26.52 16.63 -3.23
C ILE A 660 -26.04 16.93 -4.65
N ILE A 661 -24.96 17.71 -4.77
CA ILE A 661 -24.34 18.07 -6.06
C ILE A 661 -22.86 17.69 -6.02
N PHE A 662 -22.45 16.90 -7.01
CA PHE A 662 -21.05 16.61 -7.33
C PHE A 662 -20.70 17.39 -8.59
N ASN A 663 -19.77 18.34 -8.52
CA ASN A 663 -19.32 19.11 -9.67
C ASN A 663 -17.79 19.15 -9.67
N ASN A 664 -17.17 19.03 -10.84
CA ASN A 664 -15.72 19.15 -11.01
C ASN A 664 -15.34 20.25 -12.02
N GLY A 665 -16.27 21.14 -12.36
CA GLY A 665 -16.10 22.19 -13.36
C GLY A 665 -16.41 21.76 -14.79
N SER A 666 -16.28 20.46 -15.12
CA SER A 666 -16.54 19.91 -16.46
C SER A 666 -17.89 19.21 -16.54
N VAL A 667 -18.17 18.33 -15.57
CA VAL A 667 -19.44 17.61 -15.43
C VAL A 667 -20.02 17.81 -14.04
N MET A 668 -21.34 17.70 -13.93
CA MET A 668 -22.03 17.69 -12.65
C MET A 668 -23.05 16.54 -12.56
N LYS A 669 -23.13 15.95 -11.37
CA LYS A 669 -24.18 15.02 -10.96
C LYS A 669 -25.01 15.66 -9.86
N VAL A 670 -26.32 15.57 -9.99
CA VAL A 670 -27.29 16.12 -9.04
C VAL A 670 -28.26 15.05 -8.61
N GLN A 671 -28.49 14.91 -7.31
CA GLN A 671 -29.49 14.01 -6.73
C GLN A 671 -30.34 14.76 -5.71
N GLY A 672 -31.66 14.73 -5.81
CA GLY A 672 -32.56 15.43 -4.87
C GLY A 672 -34.05 15.29 -5.18
N THR A 673 -34.91 15.88 -4.36
CA THR A 673 -36.37 15.65 -4.42
C THR A 673 -37.12 16.55 -5.41
N GLY A 674 -36.66 16.61 -6.67
CA GLY A 674 -37.26 17.44 -7.72
C GLY A 674 -36.42 18.67 -8.06
N PHE A 675 -35.80 18.67 -9.24
CA PHE A 675 -35.04 19.80 -9.78
C PHE A 675 -35.00 19.72 -11.32
N GLY A 676 -34.32 20.67 -11.96
CA GLY A 676 -34.31 20.84 -13.41
C GLY A 676 -35.26 21.94 -13.86
N SER A 677 -35.32 22.16 -15.17
CA SER A 677 -36.15 23.21 -15.80
C SER A 677 -37.63 23.17 -15.45
N SER A 678 -38.13 22.05 -14.92
CA SER A 678 -39.53 21.83 -14.55
C SER A 678 -39.68 21.00 -13.26
N ASN A 679 -38.63 20.92 -12.42
CA ASN A 679 -38.57 20.06 -11.22
C ASN A 679 -38.80 18.56 -11.51
N GLN A 680 -38.47 18.14 -12.72
CA GLN A 680 -38.74 16.82 -13.25
C GLN A 680 -37.74 15.76 -12.79
N PHE A 681 -36.53 16.13 -12.34
CA PHE A 681 -35.46 15.18 -12.02
C PHE A 681 -35.38 14.82 -10.54
N VAL A 682 -35.08 13.55 -10.27
CA VAL A 682 -34.56 13.07 -8.99
C VAL A 682 -33.07 12.72 -9.06
N GLU A 683 -32.57 12.38 -10.26
CA GLU A 683 -31.16 12.25 -10.59
C GLU A 683 -30.88 12.84 -11.97
N TRP A 684 -29.75 13.52 -12.13
CA TRP A 684 -29.31 14.10 -13.40
C TRP A 684 -27.79 14.11 -13.46
N PHE A 685 -27.25 13.74 -14.60
CA PHE A 685 -25.82 13.77 -14.90
C PHE A 685 -25.60 14.41 -16.27
N GLY A 686 -24.67 15.36 -16.36
CA GLY A 686 -24.38 16.08 -17.59
C GLY A 686 -23.27 17.11 -17.42
N PRO A 687 -23.11 18.07 -18.36
CA PRO A 687 -22.10 19.11 -18.25
C PRO A 687 -22.32 19.97 -17.01
N SER A 688 -21.24 20.55 -16.48
CA SER A 688 -21.31 21.50 -15.38
C SER A 688 -22.12 22.74 -15.77
N LEU A 689 -23.09 23.10 -14.94
CA LEU A 689 -24.00 24.24 -15.13
C LEU A 689 -23.99 25.11 -13.88
N ALA A 690 -24.16 26.42 -14.08
CA ALA A 690 -24.17 27.39 -12.99
C ALA A 690 -25.42 27.28 -12.10
N ASN A 691 -26.53 26.79 -12.64
CA ASN A 691 -27.78 26.58 -11.90
C ASN A 691 -28.45 25.26 -12.30
N VAL A 692 -28.87 24.49 -11.30
CA VAL A 692 -29.64 23.24 -11.46
C VAL A 692 -30.97 23.40 -12.19
N SER A 693 -31.54 24.61 -12.26
CA SER A 693 -32.71 24.89 -13.09
C SER A 693 -32.41 24.82 -14.59
N GLN A 694 -31.13 24.83 -14.97
CA GLN A 694 -30.66 24.66 -16.34
C GLN A 694 -30.43 23.19 -16.70
N CYS A 695 -30.55 22.26 -15.75
CA CYS A 695 -30.60 20.83 -16.05
C CYS A 695 -31.88 20.55 -16.84
N THR A 696 -31.73 20.07 -18.06
CA THR A 696 -32.81 19.70 -18.97
C THR A 696 -32.60 18.27 -19.47
N GLU A 697 -33.59 17.70 -20.13
CA GLU A 697 -33.43 16.37 -20.76
C GLU A 697 -32.48 16.42 -21.95
N ALA A 698 -32.41 17.57 -22.64
CA ALA A 698 -31.62 17.74 -23.86
C ALA A 698 -30.11 17.85 -23.61
N ASN A 699 -29.71 18.40 -22.45
CA ASN A 699 -28.30 18.49 -22.06
C ASN A 699 -27.86 17.41 -21.08
N ALA A 700 -28.76 16.49 -20.72
CA ALA A 700 -28.43 15.36 -19.86
C ALA A 700 -27.61 14.32 -20.63
N ILE A 701 -26.57 13.79 -19.99
CA ILE A 701 -25.95 12.52 -20.38
C ILE A 701 -26.81 11.37 -19.84
N ALA A 702 -27.30 11.47 -18.61
CA ALA A 702 -28.23 10.51 -18.02
C ALA A 702 -29.16 11.20 -17.00
N TYR A 703 -30.37 10.68 -16.79
CA TYR A 703 -31.29 11.18 -15.78
C TYR A 703 -32.28 10.13 -15.29
N LEU A 704 -32.85 10.38 -14.11
CA LEU A 704 -34.07 9.74 -13.58
C LEU A 704 -35.06 10.84 -13.18
N LYS A 705 -36.30 10.72 -13.62
CA LYS A 705 -37.36 11.67 -13.35
C LYS A 705 -38.21 11.28 -12.15
N THR A 706 -38.91 12.26 -11.58
CA THR A 706 -39.87 12.09 -10.46
C THR A 706 -41.04 11.16 -10.80
N ASN A 707 -41.35 10.97 -12.08
CA ASN A 707 -42.39 10.05 -12.57
C ASN A 707 -41.87 8.62 -12.83
N GLY A 708 -40.57 8.36 -12.63
CA GLY A 708 -39.93 7.06 -12.85
C GLY A 708 -39.27 6.88 -14.22
N ASP A 709 -39.45 7.81 -15.17
CA ASP A 709 -38.79 7.73 -16.48
C ASP A 709 -37.28 7.94 -16.33
N ALA A 710 -36.48 7.15 -17.07
CA ALA A 710 -35.03 7.23 -17.03
C ALA A 710 -34.40 7.28 -18.43
N TYR A 711 -33.24 7.92 -18.52
CA TYR A 711 -32.39 7.96 -19.71
C TYR A 711 -30.95 7.68 -19.32
N PHE A 712 -30.26 6.78 -20.03
CA PHE A 712 -28.95 6.25 -19.66
C PHE A 712 -27.80 6.62 -20.63
N GLY A 713 -28.02 7.50 -21.61
CA GLY A 713 -26.93 8.08 -22.41
C GLY A 713 -26.22 7.14 -23.38
N GLY A 714 -26.86 6.05 -23.85
CA GLY A 714 -26.30 5.10 -24.79
C GLY A 714 -27.28 3.99 -25.21
N SER A 715 -26.83 3.03 -26.04
CA SER A 715 -27.64 1.86 -26.41
C SER A 715 -27.67 0.85 -25.26
N LEU A 716 -28.83 0.70 -24.63
CA LEU A 716 -29.12 -0.42 -23.75
C LEU A 716 -29.42 -1.64 -24.64
N SER A 717 -28.52 -2.63 -24.71
CA SER A 717 -28.82 -3.88 -25.42
C SER A 717 -29.66 -4.79 -24.53
N ALA A 718 -30.97 -4.61 -24.60
CA ALA A 718 -31.96 -5.48 -23.99
C ALA A 718 -32.85 -6.04 -25.12
N GLY A 719 -32.90 -7.36 -25.27
CA GLY A 719 -33.72 -8.04 -26.29
C GLY A 719 -32.98 -8.83 -27.38
N VAL A 720 -31.64 -8.87 -27.38
CA VAL A 720 -30.87 -9.65 -28.36
C VAL A 720 -31.02 -11.15 -28.12
N LEU A 721 -31.59 -11.86 -29.09
CA LEU A 721 -31.75 -13.31 -29.05
C LEU A 721 -30.59 -13.96 -29.84
N THR A 722 -29.92 -14.95 -29.26
CA THR A 722 -28.77 -15.64 -29.91
C THR A 722 -28.92 -17.16 -29.88
N THR A 723 -28.62 -17.83 -30.99
CA THR A 723 -28.43 -19.29 -31.05
C THR A 723 -27.11 -19.64 -31.73
N LYS A 724 -26.49 -20.76 -31.32
CA LYS A 724 -25.18 -21.19 -31.80
C LYS A 724 -25.15 -22.70 -31.99
N ALA A 725 -24.36 -23.17 -32.94
CA ALA A 725 -24.01 -24.58 -33.09
C ALA A 725 -22.61 -24.73 -33.67
N ALA A 726 -21.91 -25.79 -33.31
CA ALA A 726 -20.64 -26.14 -33.92
C ALA A 726 -20.44 -27.66 -33.94
N THR A 727 -19.63 -28.15 -34.87
CA THR A 727 -19.16 -29.53 -34.91
C THR A 727 -17.67 -29.59 -35.18
N SER A 728 -17.00 -30.57 -34.59
CA SER A 728 -15.61 -30.94 -34.91
C SER A 728 -15.52 -32.26 -35.68
N ASP A 729 -16.65 -32.78 -36.17
CA ASP A 729 -16.68 -33.97 -37.01
C ASP A 729 -15.78 -33.77 -38.24
N THR A 730 -14.89 -34.73 -38.50
CA THR A 730 -13.95 -34.73 -39.61
C THR A 730 -14.48 -35.54 -40.80
N SER A 731 -15.73 -35.99 -40.79
CA SER A 731 -16.35 -36.63 -41.96
C SER A 731 -16.52 -35.63 -43.12
N ALA A 732 -16.60 -36.15 -44.35
CA ALA A 732 -16.87 -35.32 -45.54
C ALA A 732 -18.28 -34.72 -45.57
N SER A 733 -19.15 -35.17 -44.65
CA SER A 733 -20.55 -34.77 -44.47
C SER A 733 -20.78 -34.06 -43.14
N ALA A 734 -19.73 -33.49 -42.53
CA ALA A 734 -19.82 -32.83 -41.24
C ALA A 734 -20.89 -31.74 -41.24
N GLN A 735 -21.71 -31.71 -40.20
CA GLN A 735 -22.81 -30.76 -40.07
C GLN A 735 -22.93 -30.17 -38.67
N ALA A 736 -23.32 -28.90 -38.60
CA ALA A 736 -23.70 -28.21 -37.37
C ALA A 736 -25.13 -27.69 -37.53
N GLU A 737 -25.98 -27.91 -36.54
CA GLU A 737 -27.39 -27.50 -36.58
C GLU A 737 -27.75 -26.76 -35.30
N THR A 738 -28.26 -25.53 -35.43
CA THR A 738 -28.68 -24.72 -34.28
C THR A 738 -29.94 -25.31 -33.67
N ALA A 739 -30.12 -25.09 -32.37
CA ALA A 739 -31.44 -25.24 -31.77
C ALA A 739 -32.44 -24.30 -32.46
N VAL A 740 -33.73 -24.65 -32.36
CA VAL A 740 -34.82 -23.80 -32.86
C VAL A 740 -34.76 -22.45 -32.14
N PHE A 741 -34.62 -21.40 -32.95
CA PHE A 741 -34.50 -20.01 -32.57
C PHE A 741 -35.88 -19.35 -32.60
N GLY A 742 -36.47 -19.04 -31.45
CA GLY A 742 -37.73 -18.29 -31.40
C GLY A 742 -37.47 -16.84 -31.76
N SER A 743 -37.92 -16.39 -32.95
CA SER A 743 -37.68 -15.03 -33.44
C SER A 743 -38.85 -14.11 -33.12
N ASN A 744 -38.54 -12.87 -32.75
CA ASN A 744 -39.52 -11.80 -32.52
C ASN A 744 -39.83 -10.98 -33.79
N GLY A 745 -39.24 -11.33 -34.94
CA GLY A 745 -39.39 -10.61 -36.21
C GLY A 745 -38.36 -9.50 -36.42
N GLY A 746 -37.31 -9.45 -35.59
CA GLY A 746 -36.14 -8.59 -35.76
C GLY A 746 -35.22 -9.07 -36.89
N THR A 747 -34.12 -8.35 -37.11
CA THR A 747 -33.18 -8.71 -38.17
C THR A 747 -32.24 -9.78 -37.68
N ILE A 748 -32.20 -10.94 -38.35
CA ILE A 748 -31.32 -12.03 -37.94
C ILE A 748 -30.05 -12.02 -38.80
N VAL A 749 -28.91 -11.90 -38.15
CA VAL A 749 -27.58 -12.01 -38.77
C VAL A 749 -26.97 -13.34 -38.38
N VAL A 750 -26.63 -14.14 -39.39
CA VAL A 750 -26.04 -15.47 -39.24
C VAL A 750 -24.61 -15.49 -39.75
N THR A 751 -23.66 -15.81 -38.89
CA THR A 751 -22.26 -16.04 -39.27
C THR A 751 -22.00 -17.54 -39.32
N LEU A 752 -21.63 -18.03 -40.50
CA LEU A 752 -21.07 -19.36 -40.71
C LEU A 752 -19.55 -19.24 -40.76
N SER A 753 -18.83 -20.02 -39.96
CA SER A 753 -17.37 -20.11 -39.99
C SER A 753 -16.88 -21.54 -40.11
N TYR A 754 -15.72 -21.69 -40.75
CA TYR A 754 -15.03 -22.95 -40.95
C TYR A 754 -13.54 -22.80 -40.66
N THR A 755 -12.98 -23.77 -39.95
CA THR A 755 -11.53 -23.91 -39.77
C THR A 755 -11.13 -25.36 -39.98
N TYR A 756 -10.00 -25.56 -40.65
CA TYR A 756 -9.40 -26.85 -40.96
C TYR A 756 -7.89 -26.74 -40.83
N GLN A 757 -7.29 -27.75 -40.22
CA GLN A 757 -5.87 -27.97 -40.22
C GLN A 757 -5.59 -29.46 -40.33
N ALA A 758 -4.64 -29.84 -41.17
CA ALA A 758 -4.14 -31.21 -41.27
C ALA A 758 -2.62 -31.17 -41.24
N SER A 759 -2.00 -32.15 -40.59
CA SER A 759 -0.54 -32.24 -40.53
C SER A 759 -0.03 -33.65 -40.79
N PHE A 760 1.12 -33.73 -41.44
CA PHE A 760 1.83 -34.98 -41.68
C PHE A 760 3.31 -34.78 -41.32
N HIS A 761 3.80 -35.64 -40.43
CA HIS A 761 5.20 -35.67 -40.01
C HIS A 761 5.89 -36.88 -40.63
N HIS A 762 7.04 -36.66 -41.26
CA HIS A 762 7.88 -37.72 -41.82
C HIS A 762 9.27 -37.67 -41.18
N SER A 763 9.78 -38.81 -40.73
CA SER A 763 11.14 -38.93 -40.19
C SER A 763 12.05 -39.65 -41.19
N PHE A 764 13.26 -39.11 -41.40
CA PHE A 764 14.25 -39.68 -42.31
C PHE A 764 15.47 -40.19 -41.52
N PRO A 765 15.92 -41.43 -41.75
CA PRO A 765 17.09 -41.94 -41.05
C PRO A 765 18.36 -41.19 -41.48
N GLY A 766 19.33 -41.03 -40.57
CA GLY A 766 20.66 -40.44 -40.82
C GLY A 766 21.57 -41.30 -41.69
N THR A 767 21.09 -41.73 -42.85
CA THR A 767 21.79 -42.60 -43.81
C THR A 767 21.75 -41.97 -45.19
N SER A 768 22.63 -42.39 -46.11
CA SER A 768 22.60 -41.90 -47.49
C SER A 768 21.25 -42.15 -48.18
N GLN A 769 20.54 -43.23 -47.80
CA GLN A 769 19.19 -43.50 -48.29
C GLN A 769 18.17 -42.49 -47.73
N GLY A 770 18.20 -42.21 -46.42
CA GLY A 770 17.32 -41.20 -45.82
C GLY A 770 17.57 -39.79 -46.36
N LEU A 771 18.81 -39.45 -46.73
CA LEU A 771 19.12 -38.21 -47.43
C LEU A 771 18.53 -38.16 -48.86
N ASN A 772 18.54 -39.28 -49.59
CA ASN A 772 17.92 -39.36 -50.92
C ASN A 772 16.38 -39.23 -50.82
N ASP A 773 15.78 -39.86 -49.82
CA ASP A 773 14.33 -39.82 -49.57
C ASP A 773 13.89 -38.40 -49.16
N TYR A 774 14.64 -37.77 -48.23
CA TYR A 774 14.43 -36.36 -47.85
C TYR A 774 14.59 -35.42 -49.05
N THR A 775 15.64 -35.62 -49.86
CA THR A 775 15.88 -34.78 -51.05
C THR A 775 14.77 -34.92 -52.09
N SER A 776 14.22 -36.12 -52.24
CA SER A 776 13.07 -36.38 -53.11
C SER A 776 11.82 -35.63 -52.63
N GLU A 777 11.55 -35.63 -51.32
CA GLU A 777 10.43 -34.90 -50.72
C GLU A 777 10.63 -33.37 -50.76
N LYS A 778 11.84 -32.90 -50.46
CA LYS A 778 12.25 -31.49 -50.60
C LYS A 778 11.99 -30.98 -52.01
N ASN A 779 12.37 -31.75 -53.03
CA ASN A 779 12.13 -31.38 -54.43
C ASN A 779 10.65 -31.42 -54.81
N LEU A 780 9.88 -32.35 -54.25
CA LEU A 780 8.43 -32.44 -54.47
C LEU A 780 7.70 -31.18 -53.99
N TYR A 781 8.08 -30.64 -52.83
CA TYR A 781 7.47 -29.43 -52.25
C TYR A 781 8.21 -28.13 -52.62
N GLY A 782 9.35 -28.21 -53.30
CA GLY A 782 10.14 -27.04 -53.71
C GLY A 782 10.87 -26.35 -52.56
N GLY A 783 11.24 -27.08 -51.50
CA GLY A 783 11.89 -26.58 -50.30
C GLY A 783 13.14 -25.74 -50.60
N GLN A 784 13.12 -24.48 -50.18
CA GLN A 784 14.25 -23.56 -50.27
C GLN A 784 14.98 -23.49 -48.92
N PRO A 785 16.29 -23.18 -48.89
CA PRO A 785 17.01 -23.00 -47.63
C PRO A 785 16.37 -21.95 -46.74
N ASP A 786 16.24 -22.23 -45.45
CA ASP A 786 15.65 -21.31 -44.45
C ASP A 786 16.63 -20.25 -43.93
N GLY A 787 17.91 -20.36 -44.29
CA GLY A 787 18.98 -19.47 -43.86
C GLY A 787 19.62 -19.81 -42.51
N LEU A 788 19.21 -20.92 -41.87
CA LEU A 788 19.63 -21.33 -40.53
C LEU A 788 20.43 -22.65 -40.49
N GLY A 789 20.88 -23.16 -41.64
CA GLY A 789 21.75 -24.33 -41.74
C GLY A 789 21.19 -25.39 -42.68
N THR A 790 20.90 -26.59 -42.16
CA THR A 790 20.35 -27.73 -42.90
C THR A 790 18.81 -27.68 -43.08
N GLY A 791 18.18 -26.60 -42.62
CA GLY A 791 16.74 -26.38 -42.69
C GLY A 791 16.26 -25.89 -44.05
N HIS A 792 15.06 -26.31 -44.42
CA HIS A 792 14.40 -25.94 -45.67
C HIS A 792 12.91 -25.66 -45.43
N VAL A 793 12.36 -24.69 -46.16
CA VAL A 793 10.96 -24.29 -46.07
C VAL A 793 10.33 -24.14 -47.44
N ALA A 794 9.04 -24.45 -47.53
CA ALA A 794 8.22 -24.13 -48.70
C ALA A 794 6.79 -23.80 -48.26
N ASN A 795 6.17 -22.85 -48.93
CA ASN A 795 4.78 -22.47 -48.71
C ASN A 795 4.07 -22.35 -50.06
N GLY A 796 2.77 -22.60 -50.09
CA GLY A 796 1.99 -22.38 -51.30
C GLY A 796 0.49 -22.33 -51.04
N ALA A 797 -0.25 -21.88 -52.05
CA ALA A 797 -1.69 -22.02 -52.07
C ALA A 797 -2.07 -23.51 -52.20
N ASP A 798 -3.06 -23.95 -51.44
CA ASP A 798 -3.72 -25.24 -51.67
C ASP A 798 -4.86 -25.02 -52.69
N PRO A 799 -4.82 -25.66 -53.88
CA PRO A 799 -5.94 -25.64 -54.81
C PRO A 799 -7.19 -26.37 -54.27
N GLY A 800 -7.05 -27.08 -53.15
CA GLY A 800 -8.13 -27.71 -52.45
C GLY A 800 -9.19 -26.72 -51.97
N SER A 801 -10.43 -26.94 -52.41
CA SER A 801 -11.58 -26.16 -51.98
C SER A 801 -12.44 -26.94 -51.00
N CYS A 802 -12.88 -26.24 -49.97
CA CYS A 802 -13.90 -26.71 -49.03
C CYS A 802 -15.18 -25.89 -49.26
N SER A 803 -16.31 -26.58 -49.39
CA SER A 803 -17.62 -25.94 -49.56
C SER A 803 -18.52 -26.33 -48.40
N ILE A 804 -19.08 -25.32 -47.73
CA ILE A 804 -20.02 -25.48 -46.63
C ILE A 804 -21.27 -24.70 -46.98
N GLU A 805 -22.38 -25.40 -47.04
CA GLU A 805 -23.69 -24.85 -47.38
C GLU A 805 -24.46 -24.52 -46.10
N LEU A 806 -24.95 -23.28 -46.01
CA LEU A 806 -25.83 -22.81 -44.95
C LEU A 806 -27.28 -22.94 -45.40
N TYR A 807 -28.05 -23.69 -44.63
CA TYR A 807 -29.48 -23.90 -44.80
C TYR A 807 -30.27 -23.22 -43.69
N ARG A 808 -31.50 -22.82 -44.02
CA ARG A 808 -32.48 -22.24 -43.09
C ARG A 808 -33.78 -23.04 -43.13
N SER A 809 -34.36 -23.30 -41.97
CA SER A 809 -35.75 -23.72 -41.78
C SER A 809 -36.55 -22.59 -41.12
N ILE A 810 -37.83 -22.45 -41.50
CA ILE A 810 -38.79 -21.52 -40.93
C ILE A 810 -39.95 -22.32 -40.36
N ASN A 811 -40.25 -22.11 -39.08
CA ASN A 811 -41.37 -22.72 -38.35
C ASN A 811 -41.45 -24.26 -38.49
N GLY A 812 -40.29 -24.95 -38.47
CA GLY A 812 -40.22 -26.40 -38.61
C GLY A 812 -40.44 -26.93 -40.04
N GLY A 813 -40.45 -26.06 -41.05
CA GLY A 813 -40.51 -26.44 -42.46
C GLY A 813 -39.20 -27.08 -42.98
N ALA A 814 -39.19 -27.49 -44.25
CA ALA A 814 -38.00 -28.05 -44.89
C ALA A 814 -36.85 -27.02 -44.95
N TYR A 815 -35.62 -27.52 -44.81
CA TYR A 815 -34.41 -26.70 -44.96
C TYR A 815 -34.22 -26.23 -46.40
N ALA A 816 -34.06 -24.93 -46.60
CA ALA A 816 -33.71 -24.31 -47.87
C ALA A 816 -32.27 -23.75 -47.81
N LEU A 817 -31.49 -23.95 -48.87
CA LEU A 817 -30.15 -23.38 -49.00
C LEU A 817 -30.23 -21.85 -49.06
N VAL A 818 -29.45 -21.16 -48.22
CA VAL A 818 -29.45 -19.70 -48.14
C VAL A 818 -28.10 -19.05 -48.41
N SER A 819 -26.99 -19.75 -48.21
CA SER A 819 -25.65 -19.26 -48.53
C SER A 819 -24.66 -20.41 -48.66
N THR A 820 -23.53 -20.17 -49.33
CA THR A 820 -22.44 -21.15 -49.47
C THR A 820 -21.11 -20.48 -49.16
N LEU A 821 -20.37 -21.02 -48.19
CA LEU A 821 -19.01 -20.64 -47.88
C LEU A 821 -18.06 -21.53 -48.69
N THR A 822 -17.28 -20.92 -49.58
CA THR A 822 -16.18 -21.59 -50.28
C THR A 822 -14.85 -21.07 -49.75
N VAL A 823 -13.99 -21.97 -49.28
CA VAL A 823 -12.67 -21.64 -48.72
C VAL A 823 -11.61 -22.39 -49.51
N THR A 824 -10.55 -21.68 -49.90
CA THR A 824 -9.31 -22.25 -50.43
C THR A 824 -8.22 -22.19 -49.38
N GLY A 825 -7.34 -23.18 -49.39
CA GLY A 825 -6.33 -23.36 -48.36
C GLY A 825 -4.97 -22.76 -48.64
N SER A 826 -4.10 -22.90 -47.65
CA SER A 826 -2.66 -22.75 -47.79
C SER A 826 -1.94 -23.90 -47.10
N TRP A 827 -0.83 -24.33 -47.68
CA TRP A 827 0.03 -25.34 -47.10
C TRP A 827 1.42 -24.77 -46.83
N SER A 828 2.08 -25.31 -45.80
CA SER A 828 3.46 -25.04 -45.41
C SER A 828 4.19 -26.35 -45.19
N TRP A 829 5.42 -26.45 -45.69
CA TRP A 829 6.33 -27.56 -45.47
C TRP A 829 7.60 -27.04 -44.83
N VAL A 830 8.03 -27.68 -43.76
CA VAL A 830 9.30 -27.41 -43.08
C VAL A 830 10.08 -28.70 -43.02
N GLY A 831 11.35 -28.69 -43.40
CA GLY A 831 12.21 -29.86 -43.43
C GLY A 831 13.58 -29.60 -42.81
N LEU A 832 14.11 -30.59 -42.13
CA LEU A 832 15.47 -30.65 -41.62
C LEU A 832 16.20 -31.82 -42.28
N GLU A 833 17.27 -31.51 -43.01
CA GLU A 833 18.03 -32.49 -43.78
C GLU A 833 18.79 -33.48 -42.87
N PRO A 834 18.69 -34.81 -43.08
CA PRO A 834 19.48 -35.79 -42.34
C PRO A 834 20.97 -35.65 -42.67
N ILE A 835 21.84 -35.99 -41.71
CA ILE A 835 23.30 -35.90 -41.88
C ILE A 835 23.92 -37.32 -41.87
N PRO A 836 24.17 -37.95 -43.04
CA PRO A 836 24.66 -39.32 -43.11
C PRO A 836 26.01 -39.56 -42.44
N ALA A 837 26.91 -38.56 -42.48
CA ALA A 837 28.23 -38.66 -41.87
C ALA A 837 28.19 -38.63 -40.32
N GLY A 838 27.15 -38.01 -39.74
CA GLY A 838 26.93 -37.92 -38.29
C GLY A 838 25.92 -38.94 -37.75
N SER A 839 25.27 -39.72 -38.62
CA SER A 839 24.12 -40.58 -38.29
C SER A 839 22.93 -39.81 -37.68
N GLU A 840 22.83 -38.51 -37.93
CA GLU A 840 21.75 -37.67 -37.40
C GLU A 840 20.51 -37.78 -38.30
N PRO A 841 19.33 -38.13 -37.74
CA PRO A 841 18.10 -38.22 -38.49
C PRO A 841 17.59 -36.84 -38.90
N GLY A 842 16.87 -36.81 -40.02
CA GLY A 842 16.16 -35.64 -40.52
C GLY A 842 14.66 -35.77 -40.29
N SER A 843 13.92 -34.70 -40.56
CA SER A 843 12.46 -34.71 -40.45
C SER A 843 11.82 -33.73 -41.43
N SER A 844 10.53 -33.92 -41.69
CA SER A 844 9.70 -32.90 -42.32
C SER A 844 8.32 -32.85 -41.69
N ASP A 845 7.75 -31.65 -41.66
CA ASP A 845 6.39 -31.36 -41.25
C ASP A 845 5.67 -30.63 -42.38
N LEU A 846 4.64 -31.26 -42.93
CA LEU A 846 3.71 -30.64 -43.85
C LEU A 846 2.43 -30.29 -43.10
N THR A 847 2.04 -29.02 -43.14
CA THR A 847 0.77 -28.53 -42.58
C THR A 847 -0.07 -27.93 -43.70
N ASP A 848 -1.37 -28.24 -43.69
CA ASP A 848 -2.36 -27.70 -44.61
C ASP A 848 -3.47 -27.04 -43.80
N SER A 849 -3.93 -25.86 -44.21
CA SER A 849 -4.79 -25.00 -43.39
C SER A 849 -5.81 -24.23 -44.24
N ASN A 850 -7.09 -24.37 -43.88
CA ASN A 850 -8.19 -23.71 -44.58
C ASN A 850 -9.09 -23.04 -43.54
N SER A 851 -9.31 -21.73 -43.63
CA SER A 851 -10.26 -21.05 -42.77
C SER A 851 -11.01 -19.95 -43.48
N GLY A 852 -12.25 -19.71 -43.08
CA GLY A 852 -13.08 -18.69 -43.67
C GLY A 852 -14.39 -18.50 -42.94
N SER A 853 -15.08 -17.42 -43.26
CA SER A 853 -16.43 -17.17 -42.74
C SER A 853 -17.26 -16.40 -43.76
N ILE A 854 -18.57 -16.51 -43.63
CA ILE A 854 -19.54 -15.72 -44.37
C ILE A 854 -20.64 -15.26 -43.42
N THR A 855 -21.14 -14.06 -43.67
CA THR A 855 -22.31 -13.51 -42.98
C THR A 855 -23.51 -13.53 -43.91
N TYR A 856 -24.63 -14.01 -43.41
CA TYR A 856 -25.92 -14.04 -44.08
C TYR A 856 -26.94 -13.27 -43.22
N THR A 857 -27.54 -12.24 -43.80
CA THR A 857 -28.68 -11.55 -43.17
C THR A 857 -29.97 -12.23 -43.63
N ASP A 858 -30.75 -12.74 -42.68
CA ASP A 858 -32.03 -13.38 -42.98
C ASP A 858 -33.03 -12.32 -43.47
N PRO A 859 -33.53 -12.41 -44.72
CA PRO A 859 -34.47 -11.44 -45.26
C PRO A 859 -35.88 -11.55 -44.65
N GLN A 860 -36.14 -12.53 -43.77
CA GLN A 860 -37.45 -12.75 -43.17
C GLN A 860 -37.54 -12.10 -41.79
N THR A 861 -38.19 -10.94 -41.70
CA THR A 861 -38.46 -10.19 -40.46
C THR A 861 -39.83 -10.52 -39.87
N VAL A 862 -40.15 -11.82 -39.80
CA VAL A 862 -41.42 -12.32 -39.25
C VAL A 862 -41.18 -13.13 -37.98
N ALA A 863 -42.06 -12.95 -36.98
CA ALA A 863 -42.02 -13.62 -35.67
C ALA A 863 -42.40 -15.12 -35.78
N GLN A 864 -41.52 -15.88 -36.42
CA GLN A 864 -41.64 -17.32 -36.61
C GLN A 864 -40.30 -17.96 -36.26
N ASN A 865 -40.33 -19.16 -35.72
CA ASN A 865 -39.09 -19.86 -35.36
C ASN A 865 -38.14 -20.00 -36.57
N ARG A 866 -36.85 -19.76 -36.35
CA ARG A 866 -35.76 -20.05 -37.32
C ARG A 866 -34.95 -21.23 -36.85
N GLN A 867 -34.32 -21.92 -37.78
CA GLN A 867 -33.29 -22.90 -37.47
C GLN A 867 -32.27 -22.89 -38.60
N TYR A 868 -30.99 -22.94 -38.27
CA TYR A 868 -29.92 -22.92 -39.27
C TYR A 868 -29.11 -24.21 -39.20
N LYS A 869 -28.69 -24.68 -40.37
CA LYS A 869 -27.88 -25.90 -40.51
C LYS A 869 -26.77 -25.65 -41.51
N ALA A 870 -25.53 -25.92 -41.13
CA ALA A 870 -24.38 -25.87 -42.00
C ALA A 870 -24.01 -27.31 -42.34
N VAL A 871 -23.86 -27.61 -43.62
CA VAL A 871 -23.52 -28.94 -44.13
C VAL A 871 -22.29 -28.80 -45.03
N MET A 872 -21.24 -29.54 -44.72
CA MET A 872 -20.10 -29.67 -45.61
C MET A 872 -20.51 -30.50 -46.83
N THR A 873 -20.31 -29.95 -48.03
CA THR A 873 -20.70 -30.61 -49.29
C THR A 873 -19.52 -31.05 -50.14
N SER A 874 -18.35 -30.44 -49.96
CA SER A 874 -17.11 -30.92 -50.55
C SER A 874 -15.91 -30.58 -49.67
N ARG A 875 -14.95 -31.50 -49.60
CA ARG A 875 -13.65 -31.28 -48.97
C ARG A 875 -12.58 -31.98 -49.80
N ASN A 876 -11.72 -31.20 -50.44
CA ASN A 876 -10.62 -31.71 -51.26
C ASN A 876 -9.28 -31.05 -50.91
N PRO A 877 -8.80 -31.12 -49.67
CA PRO A 877 -7.59 -30.45 -49.22
C PRO A 877 -6.34 -31.19 -49.68
N LYS A 878 -5.18 -30.53 -49.66
CA LYS A 878 -3.90 -31.15 -50.02
C LYS A 878 -3.51 -32.28 -49.08
N LEU A 879 -3.84 -32.17 -47.79
CA LEU A 879 -3.59 -33.20 -46.78
C LEU A 879 -4.89 -33.76 -46.19
N THR A 880 -4.89 -35.07 -45.88
CA THR A 880 -6.06 -35.79 -45.31
C THR A 880 -5.74 -36.59 -44.05
N GLN A 881 -4.57 -36.36 -43.44
CA GLN A 881 -4.11 -37.05 -42.23
C GLN A 881 -4.09 -36.08 -41.04
N ASN A 882 -4.29 -36.60 -39.81
CA ASN A 882 -4.30 -35.81 -38.56
C ASN A 882 -5.14 -34.53 -38.64
N ILE A 883 -6.41 -34.68 -39.05
CA ILE A 883 -7.31 -33.57 -39.31
C ILE A 883 -7.87 -32.99 -38.00
N VAL A 884 -7.77 -31.68 -37.85
CA VAL A 884 -8.51 -30.86 -36.89
C VAL A 884 -9.45 -29.94 -37.67
N GLN A 885 -10.75 -30.04 -37.40
CA GLN A 885 -11.79 -29.33 -38.13
C GLN A 885 -12.80 -28.69 -37.18
N ARG A 886 -13.38 -27.55 -37.58
CA ARG A 886 -14.54 -26.95 -36.92
C ARG A 886 -15.45 -26.26 -37.93
N VAL A 887 -16.74 -26.60 -37.93
CA VAL A 887 -17.81 -25.85 -38.63
C VAL A 887 -18.67 -25.20 -37.54
N SER A 888 -18.91 -23.89 -37.62
CA SER A 888 -19.70 -23.17 -36.60
C SER A 888 -20.73 -22.23 -37.22
N ILE A 889 -21.86 -22.06 -36.53
CA ILE A 889 -22.94 -21.13 -36.87
C ILE A 889 -23.24 -20.30 -35.64
N ILE A 890 -23.34 -18.99 -35.81
CA ILE A 890 -23.85 -18.06 -34.80
C ILE A 890 -24.95 -17.23 -35.46
N ALA A 891 -26.16 -17.29 -34.93
CA ALA A 891 -27.27 -16.46 -35.37
C ALA A 891 -27.68 -15.51 -34.24
N VAL A 892 -27.81 -14.23 -34.56
CA VAL A 892 -28.15 -13.14 -33.63
C VAL A 892 -29.33 -12.38 -34.23
N GLU A 893 -30.41 -12.20 -33.46
CA GLU A 893 -31.49 -11.28 -33.80
C GLU A 893 -31.30 -9.97 -33.05
N GLU A 894 -31.25 -8.89 -33.82
CA GLU A 894 -31.25 -7.50 -33.34
C GLU A 894 -32.61 -6.84 -33.55
#